data_AF-B5YLX4-F1
#
_entry.id   AF-B5YLX4-F1
#
_cell.length_a   1.000
_cell.length_b   1.000
_cell.length_c   1.000
_cell.angle_alpha   90.00
_cell.angle_beta   90.00
_cell.angle_gamma   90.00
#
_symmetry.space_group_name_H-M   'P 1'
#
loop_
_entity.id
_entity.type
_entity.pdbx_description
1 polymer ?
#
loop_
_entity_poly.entity_id
_entity_poly.type
_entity_poly.pdbx_seq_one_letter_code
_entity_poly.pdbx_strand_id
1 'polypeptide(L)'
;MAIASLFDELFESKMHLPARFHAGLQKRQTENARASSMADWISWRDRMFESQLASYQEFIQFWMKRYHYEKLLVISHEDLLDVQIGGDEARRLASFLGEVEGVNAVDSDHVPCVWDKVLNYKGDSGENVDVDVELVERRRRLDSYIIPHPRSVQKDGSTERPYTTEQIDAMTSVLQALASEFQHSHLHDLMLRYSEQLIKESSSIDPSNQTKQRQIPQQLVSKTAPGTTTDGRTFHIFHASPPNAVSHVVTHWLMGLFEEADADVSELVSSPGLTVYQNNQPVNIASTVVTRTNEGVDLLLLYKIFKPGFDEVLFVVSGNEEYLGQANSREMCSYDNVLCIRDGTLSHDGKANLPELVNNLTEQLRQKFAFFFGTTGEFAMINEVDAVVRLQAKLNAPRGAVKANDGEIGTKIQRRLFYCGSTGPHDNRRDSIYGIFLVNSFFPEIVGGAPENTAGRGAAIKLTERTLHDATSNDFLVYHMHQHCDVDVIQFPGLQLHVNVSPRVALHLRRRIPFTNSSCLSFRKQAEYYDLHPGHELNVDGRYTFDYIPQHENVFVLGAHEDGPRSIQLPYALMRWWSWAKGGRSEVDATFIEKFFDRSSKPKNTKKNFLLYANSHFVEYRERAANALSSIAPIHVLGKCQGNPDLIPNMERYWSPQCQPYVEDQRPSSVVVRDGGNAFDKSIFREYRFVLLMENIYSAGYITEKIIEGFLAGTIPIYYGSTQVFGIFNPNAFVFYDIQNPQKSLEQISYLESNPKEYERMLNQPILADGDWTIQKYFSFEDSVGNGILKKRVREKLGFVV
;
A
#
# COMPACT_ATOMS: atom_id res chain seq x y z
N MET A 1 27.64 7.27 14.20
CA MET A 1 27.45 7.16 12.74
C MET A 1 28.26 5.96 12.26
N ALA A 2 27.62 5.01 11.58
CA ALA A 2 28.32 3.89 10.95
C ALA A 2 28.46 4.17 9.45
N ILE A 3 29.64 3.96 8.87
CA ILE A 3 29.95 4.26 7.46
C ILE A 3 30.46 2.98 6.80
N ALA A 4 29.91 2.63 5.65
CA ALA A 4 30.47 1.60 4.79
C ALA A 4 31.35 2.24 3.70
N SER A 5 32.26 1.43 3.14
CA SER A 5 32.96 1.76 1.91
C SER A 5 31.94 2.05 0.81
N LEU A 6 32.02 3.23 0.18
CA LEU A 6 31.14 3.62 -0.94
C LEU A 6 31.17 2.59 -2.08
N PHE A 7 32.32 1.96 -2.26
CA PHE A 7 32.53 0.90 -3.25
C PHE A 7 31.74 -0.37 -2.92
N ASP A 8 31.67 -0.74 -1.65
CA ASP A 8 30.87 -1.86 -1.17
C ASP A 8 29.39 -1.53 -1.11
N GLU A 9 29.03 -0.32 -0.68
CA GLU A 9 27.65 0.16 -0.61
C GLU A 9 26.96 0.14 -1.99
N LEU A 10 27.64 0.64 -3.03
CA LEU A 10 27.13 0.62 -4.39
C LEU A 10 27.07 -0.78 -4.99
N PHE A 11 28.00 -1.67 -4.63
CA PHE A 11 28.00 -3.05 -5.14
C PHE A 11 26.95 -3.93 -4.47
N GLU A 12 26.81 -3.83 -3.15
CA GLU A 12 25.84 -4.60 -2.37
C GLU A 12 24.38 -4.22 -2.69
N SER A 13 24.14 -3.04 -3.28
CA SER A 13 22.83 -2.68 -3.87
C SER A 13 22.32 -3.69 -4.91
N LYS A 14 23.19 -4.51 -5.51
CA LYS A 14 22.84 -5.64 -6.39
C LYS A 14 21.87 -6.63 -5.75
N MET A 15 21.99 -6.87 -4.46
CA MET A 15 21.12 -7.78 -3.69
C MET A 15 19.72 -7.17 -3.44
N HIS A 16 19.58 -5.87 -3.67
CA HIS A 16 18.42 -5.08 -3.27
C HIS A 16 17.94 -4.12 -4.36
N LEU A 17 18.25 -4.39 -5.64
CA LEU A 17 17.72 -3.60 -6.74
C LEU A 17 16.19 -3.58 -6.68
N PRO A 18 15.56 -2.39 -6.77
CA PRO A 18 14.11 -2.28 -6.86
C PRO A 18 13.56 -3.22 -7.94
N ALA A 19 12.45 -3.91 -7.65
CA ALA A 19 11.86 -4.96 -8.51
C ALA A 19 11.75 -4.56 -10.00
N ARG A 20 11.61 -3.26 -10.28
CA ARG A 20 11.59 -2.63 -11.62
C ARG A 20 12.86 -2.78 -12.48
N PHE A 21 13.99 -3.19 -11.91
CA PHE A 21 15.26 -3.40 -12.63
C PHE A 21 15.58 -4.87 -12.91
N HIS A 22 14.71 -5.81 -12.51
CA HIS A 22 14.90 -7.23 -12.81
C HIS A 22 14.31 -7.54 -14.18
N ALA A 23 15.15 -7.60 -15.22
CA ALA A 23 14.70 -7.99 -16.55
C ALA A 23 14.54 -9.52 -16.64
N GLY A 24 13.30 -10.01 -16.65
CA GLY A 24 12.96 -11.27 -17.34
C GLY A 24 13.24 -12.62 -16.64
N LEU A 25 13.14 -12.74 -15.31
CA LEU A 25 13.23 -14.07 -14.68
C LEU A 25 11.89 -14.84 -14.71
N GLN A 26 11.80 -15.85 -15.59
CA GLN A 26 10.79 -16.90 -15.52
C GLN A 26 10.91 -17.70 -14.22
N LYS A 27 9.75 -17.96 -13.62
CA LYS A 27 9.51 -18.41 -12.24
C LYS A 27 9.90 -19.86 -11.90
N ARG A 28 10.99 -20.42 -12.43
CA ARG A 28 11.49 -21.76 -12.03
C ARG A 28 13.01 -21.79 -11.93
N GLN A 29 13.55 -21.44 -10.76
CA GLN A 29 14.70 -22.09 -10.14
C GLN A 29 14.87 -21.64 -8.67
N THR A 30 14.60 -22.60 -7.78
CA THR A 30 14.97 -22.79 -6.36
C THR A 30 15.76 -21.70 -5.60
N GLU A 31 15.16 -21.25 -4.49
CA GLU A 31 15.68 -20.99 -3.12
C GLU A 31 17.04 -20.32 -2.85
N ASN A 32 17.91 -20.00 -3.82
CA ASN A 32 19.23 -19.38 -3.56
C ASN A 32 19.56 -18.12 -4.36
N ALA A 33 18.66 -17.56 -5.17
CA ALA A 33 18.93 -16.36 -5.96
C ALA A 33 18.23 -15.11 -5.40
N ARG A 34 18.85 -14.41 -4.44
CA ARG A 34 18.46 -13.03 -4.04
C ARG A 34 19.22 -11.94 -4.79
N ALA A 35 20.11 -12.28 -5.72
CA ALA A 35 20.89 -11.32 -6.49
C ALA A 35 20.24 -11.03 -7.85
N SER A 36 20.10 -9.75 -8.21
CA SER A 36 19.84 -9.33 -9.59
C SER A 36 20.96 -9.78 -10.53
N SER A 37 20.67 -9.92 -11.84
CA SER A 37 21.71 -10.29 -12.81
C SER A 37 22.82 -9.23 -12.84
N MET A 38 24.06 -9.63 -13.15
CA MET A 38 25.18 -8.67 -13.19
C MET A 38 24.94 -7.57 -14.24
N ALA A 39 24.24 -7.88 -15.34
CA ALA A 39 23.88 -6.92 -16.37
C ALA A 39 22.85 -5.89 -15.88
N ASP A 40 21.84 -6.32 -15.12
CA ASP A 40 20.82 -5.44 -14.55
C ASP A 40 21.42 -4.46 -13.53
N TRP A 41 22.35 -4.95 -12.70
CA TRP A 41 23.09 -4.12 -11.75
C TRP A 41 24.01 -3.11 -12.44
N ILE A 42 24.80 -3.53 -13.45
CA ILE A 42 25.63 -2.59 -14.25
C ILE A 42 24.75 -1.49 -14.84
N SER A 43 23.59 -1.86 -15.41
CA SER A 43 22.64 -0.93 -16.02
C SER A 43 22.07 0.07 -15.01
N TRP A 44 21.68 -0.38 -13.82
CA TRP A 44 21.22 0.50 -12.73
C TRP A 44 22.34 1.41 -12.23
N ARG A 45 23.51 0.84 -11.96
CA ARG A 45 24.68 1.55 -11.45
C ARG A 45 25.05 2.69 -12.39
N ASP A 46 25.24 2.41 -13.68
CA ASP A 46 25.68 3.43 -14.64
C ASP A 46 24.68 4.60 -14.74
N ARG A 47 23.38 4.34 -14.55
CA ARG A 47 22.35 5.39 -14.55
C ARG A 47 22.26 6.17 -13.24
N MET A 48 22.50 5.53 -12.11
CA MET A 48 22.35 6.14 -10.79
C MET A 48 23.67 6.67 -10.21
N PHE A 49 24.80 6.35 -10.85
CA PHE A 49 26.16 6.52 -10.35
C PHE A 49 26.41 7.91 -9.74
N GLU A 50 26.26 8.95 -10.56
CA GLU A 50 26.51 10.35 -10.16
C GLU A 50 25.60 10.78 -9.00
N SER A 51 24.32 10.40 -9.05
CA SER A 51 23.35 10.75 -7.99
C SER A 51 23.65 10.06 -6.66
N GLN A 52 24.09 8.80 -6.70
CA GLN A 52 24.43 8.05 -5.49
C GLN A 52 25.76 8.55 -4.91
N LEU A 53 26.71 8.90 -5.77
CA LEU A 53 27.98 9.52 -5.38
C LEU A 53 27.76 10.87 -4.67
N ALA A 54 26.90 11.73 -5.24
CA ALA A 54 26.51 12.99 -4.62
C ALA A 54 25.75 12.78 -3.29
N SER A 55 24.81 11.84 -3.25
CA SER A 55 24.03 11.53 -2.04
C SER A 55 24.92 11.03 -0.90
N TYR A 56 25.92 10.19 -1.21
CA TYR A 56 26.91 9.74 -0.24
C TYR A 56 27.71 10.92 0.32
N GLN A 57 28.20 11.80 -0.55
CA GLN A 57 28.93 12.99 -0.14
C GLN A 57 28.09 13.90 0.76
N GLU A 58 26.84 14.17 0.39
CA GLU A 58 25.90 14.97 1.19
C GLU A 58 25.58 14.32 2.53
N PHE A 59 25.38 13.00 2.56
CA PHE A 59 25.14 12.26 3.80
C PHE A 59 26.30 12.43 4.79
N ILE A 60 27.55 12.25 4.32
CA ILE A 60 28.73 12.45 5.17
C ILE A 60 28.81 13.90 5.66
N GLN A 61 28.68 14.87 4.74
CA GLN A 61 28.75 16.28 5.09
C GLN A 61 27.65 16.70 6.07
N PHE A 62 26.43 16.18 5.92
CA PHE A 62 25.30 16.47 6.80
C PHE A 62 25.61 16.08 8.25
N TRP A 63 26.03 14.84 8.49
CA TRP A 63 26.30 14.37 9.84
C TRP A 63 27.52 15.07 10.45
N MET A 64 28.59 15.24 9.68
CA MET A 64 29.82 15.88 10.15
C MET A 64 29.67 17.37 10.43
N LYS A 65 28.86 18.10 9.66
CA LYS A 65 28.62 19.54 9.87
C LYS A 65 27.58 19.81 10.97
N ARG A 66 26.66 18.88 11.20
CA ARG A 66 25.56 19.06 12.16
C ARG A 66 25.98 18.82 13.61
N TYR A 67 26.94 17.93 13.84
CA TYR A 67 27.37 17.54 15.18
C TYR A 67 28.86 17.85 15.38
N HIS A 68 29.19 18.42 16.54
CA HIS A 68 30.59 18.62 16.91
C HIS A 68 31.28 17.26 17.11
N TYR A 69 32.58 17.15 16.77
CA TYR A 69 33.30 15.87 16.76
C TYR A 69 33.31 15.15 18.13
N GLU A 70 33.25 15.90 19.23
CA GLU A 70 33.17 15.35 20.60
C GLU A 70 31.83 14.65 20.90
N LYS A 71 30.77 14.95 20.12
CA LYS A 71 29.43 14.36 20.26
C LYS A 71 29.09 13.40 19.11
N LEU A 72 30.07 13.07 18.28
CA LEU A 72 29.88 12.23 17.10
C LEU A 72 30.96 11.16 17.04
N LEU A 73 30.58 9.93 17.39
CA LEU A 73 31.42 8.77 17.11
C LEU A 73 31.20 8.27 15.69
N VAL A 74 32.27 8.22 14.90
CA VAL A 74 32.31 7.60 13.57
C VAL A 74 32.88 6.19 13.70
N ILE A 75 32.21 5.19 13.15
CA ILE A 75 32.66 3.77 13.12
C ILE A 75 32.54 3.28 11.68
N SER A 76 33.53 2.54 11.18
CA SER A 76 33.42 1.85 9.90
C SER A 76 32.65 0.53 10.07
N HIS A 77 31.78 0.22 9.12
CA HIS A 77 31.10 -1.06 9.07
C HIS A 77 32.11 -2.20 8.98
N GLU A 78 33.13 -2.08 8.14
CA GLU A 78 34.15 -3.10 7.93
C GLU A 78 35.03 -3.29 9.17
N ASP A 79 35.47 -2.19 9.81
CA ASP A 79 36.28 -2.26 11.03
C ASP A 79 35.50 -2.92 12.18
N LEU A 80 34.18 -2.71 12.29
CA LEU A 80 33.33 -3.35 13.31
C LEU A 80 33.22 -4.86 13.12
N LEU A 81 33.56 -5.39 11.95
CA LEU A 81 33.37 -6.80 11.57
C LEU A 81 34.65 -7.57 11.37
N ASP A 82 35.74 -6.84 11.31
CA ASP A 82 37.05 -7.42 11.29
C ASP A 82 37.26 -8.25 12.56
N VAL A 83 37.74 -9.47 12.35
CA VAL A 83 37.90 -10.46 13.42
C VAL A 83 39.01 -10.06 14.40
N GLN A 84 39.94 -9.19 13.99
CA GLN A 84 41.07 -8.73 14.79
C GLN A 84 40.75 -7.43 15.52
N ILE A 85 40.08 -6.47 14.88
CA ILE A 85 39.86 -5.12 15.43
C ILE A 85 38.41 -4.81 15.83
N GLY A 86 37.42 -5.61 15.44
CA GLY A 86 36.01 -5.30 15.69
C GLY A 86 35.61 -5.28 17.17
N GLY A 87 36.25 -6.11 18.01
CA GLY A 87 36.11 -6.05 19.46
C GLY A 87 36.61 -4.73 20.07
N ASP A 88 37.62 -4.11 19.45
CA ASP A 88 38.18 -2.83 19.88
C ASP A 88 37.27 -1.67 19.46
N GLU A 89 36.69 -1.75 18.25
CA GLU A 89 35.68 -0.79 17.78
C GLU A 89 34.40 -0.85 18.63
N ALA A 90 33.97 -2.04 19.04
CA ALA A 90 32.85 -2.21 19.96
C ALA A 90 33.14 -1.60 21.35
N ARG A 91 34.39 -1.71 21.83
CA ARG A 91 34.84 -1.04 23.07
C ARG A 91 34.79 0.48 22.94
N ARG A 92 35.18 1.02 21.78
CA ARG A 92 35.11 2.46 21.49
C ARG A 92 33.67 2.96 21.51
N LEU A 93 32.73 2.18 20.94
CA LEU A 93 31.29 2.46 21.02
C LEU A 93 30.77 2.44 22.45
N ALA A 94 31.10 1.40 23.23
CA ALA A 94 30.66 1.29 24.61
C ALA A 94 31.18 2.45 25.49
N SER A 95 32.43 2.85 25.29
CA SER A 95 33.05 3.97 26.00
C SER A 95 32.34 5.29 25.69
N PHE A 96 32.09 5.57 24.41
CA PHE A 96 31.35 6.76 23.98
C PHE A 96 29.92 6.81 24.53
N LEU A 97 29.22 5.67 24.57
CA LEU A 97 27.88 5.60 25.18
C LEU A 97 27.92 5.81 26.70
N GLY A 98 29.00 5.40 27.37
CA GLY A 98 29.22 5.60 28.80
C GLY A 98 29.47 7.06 29.20
N GLU A 99 29.80 7.94 28.25
CA GLU A 99 29.92 9.39 28.49
C GLU A 99 28.55 10.09 28.62
N VAL A 100 27.45 9.38 28.30
CA VAL A 100 26.09 9.92 28.35
C VAL A 100 25.48 9.71 29.73
N GLU A 101 25.05 10.81 30.36
CA GLU A 101 24.40 10.78 31.67
C GLU A 101 23.14 9.88 31.64
N GLY A 102 23.09 8.89 32.55
CA GLY A 102 21.99 7.93 32.64
C GLY A 102 22.13 6.66 31.79
N VAL A 103 23.21 6.51 31.03
CA VAL A 103 23.51 5.29 30.26
C VAL A 103 24.47 4.40 31.03
N ASN A 104 24.02 3.20 31.41
CA ASN A 104 24.89 2.16 31.99
C ASN A 104 25.54 1.36 30.88
N ALA A 105 26.74 1.77 30.45
CA ALA A 105 27.52 1.03 29.46
C ALA A 105 28.06 -0.29 30.04
N VAL A 106 28.22 -1.29 29.17
CA VAL A 106 28.83 -2.58 29.52
C VAL A 106 30.30 -2.36 29.88
N ASP A 107 30.78 -3.05 30.92
CA ASP A 107 32.18 -3.00 31.34
C ASP A 107 33.11 -3.36 30.17
N SER A 108 34.11 -2.51 29.93
CA SER A 108 35.04 -2.58 28.78
C SER A 108 35.68 -3.96 28.61
N ASP A 109 35.94 -4.67 29.70
CA ASP A 109 36.55 -6.00 29.68
C ASP A 109 35.60 -7.08 29.11
N HIS A 110 34.29 -6.85 29.17
CA HIS A 110 33.26 -7.78 28.70
C HIS A 110 32.77 -7.46 27.28
N VAL A 111 33.08 -6.27 26.74
CA VAL A 111 32.58 -5.81 25.43
C VAL A 111 33.06 -6.70 24.27
N PRO A 112 34.33 -7.14 24.17
CA PRO A 112 34.76 -8.03 23.08
C PRO A 112 34.02 -9.36 23.06
N CYS A 113 33.66 -9.90 24.23
CA CYS A 113 32.88 -11.14 24.35
C CYS A 113 31.43 -10.95 23.87
N VAL A 114 30.80 -9.83 24.23
CA VAL A 114 29.45 -9.48 23.74
C VAL A 114 29.47 -9.32 22.23
N TRP A 115 30.46 -8.62 21.68
CA TRP A 115 30.65 -8.45 20.25
C TRP A 115 30.78 -9.80 19.51
N ASP A 116 31.62 -10.71 20.02
CA ASP A 116 31.82 -12.03 19.44
C ASP A 116 30.53 -12.86 19.48
N LYS A 117 29.78 -12.85 20.59
CA LYS A 117 28.48 -13.56 20.67
C LYS A 117 27.44 -13.00 19.70
N VAL A 118 27.44 -11.69 19.44
CA VAL A 118 26.51 -11.05 18.50
C VAL A 118 26.83 -11.45 17.05
N LEU A 119 28.11 -11.47 16.67
CA LEU A 119 28.56 -11.77 15.30
C LEU A 119 28.73 -13.28 15.01
N ASN A 120 29.24 -14.05 15.97
CA ASN A 120 29.60 -15.47 15.84
C ASN A 120 28.65 -16.43 16.59
N TYR A 121 27.36 -16.10 16.67
CA TYR A 121 26.33 -16.87 17.39
C TYR A 121 26.14 -18.35 16.99
N LYS A 122 26.78 -18.82 15.91
CA LYS A 122 26.73 -20.22 15.42
C LYS A 122 28.06 -20.99 15.59
N GLY A 123 29.06 -20.40 16.23
CA GLY A 123 30.43 -20.90 16.26
C GLY A 123 30.77 -21.92 17.36
N ASP A 124 29.89 -22.18 18.32
CA ASP A 124 30.23 -23.03 19.47
C ASP A 124 29.12 -24.05 19.76
N SER A 125 28.93 -24.99 18.82
CA SER A 125 28.18 -26.22 19.08
C SER A 125 29.10 -27.23 19.79
N GLY A 126 29.50 -26.86 21.00
CA GLY A 126 30.50 -27.56 21.79
C GLY A 126 30.11 -27.77 23.25
N GLU A 127 28.84 -27.66 23.63
CA GLU A 127 28.30 -28.26 24.87
C GLU A 127 26.76 -28.20 24.84
N ASN A 128 26.12 -29.35 25.10
CA ASN A 128 24.66 -29.49 25.15
C ASN A 128 24.08 -28.65 26.29
N VAL A 129 23.52 -27.49 25.94
CA VAL A 129 22.49 -26.84 26.75
C VAL A 129 21.28 -26.64 25.86
N ASP A 130 20.16 -27.26 26.22
CA ASP A 130 18.85 -27.07 25.59
C ASP A 130 18.46 -25.60 25.70
N VAL A 131 18.80 -24.81 24.67
CA VAL A 131 18.30 -23.46 24.49
C VAL A 131 17.40 -23.46 23.26
N ASP A 132 16.15 -23.12 23.52
CA ASP A 132 15.03 -23.07 22.58
C ASP A 132 15.38 -22.24 21.33
N VAL A 133 15.61 -22.94 20.21
CA VAL A 133 16.05 -22.36 18.94
C VAL A 133 15.04 -21.32 18.42
N GLU A 134 13.77 -21.42 18.82
CA GLU A 134 12.69 -20.50 18.43
C GLU A 134 12.78 -19.12 19.11
N LEU A 135 13.36 -19.04 20.32
CA LEU A 135 13.51 -17.78 21.07
C LEU A 135 14.66 -16.91 20.53
N VAL A 136 15.69 -17.52 19.94
CA VAL A 136 16.83 -16.80 19.35
C VAL A 136 16.48 -16.23 17.99
N GLU A 137 15.65 -16.91 17.19
CA GLU A 137 15.15 -16.38 15.91
C GLU A 137 14.16 -15.21 16.09
N ARG A 138 13.39 -15.19 17.18
CA ARG A 138 12.49 -14.07 17.50
C ARG A 138 13.21 -12.79 17.91
N ARG A 139 14.48 -12.84 18.36
CA ARG A 139 15.26 -11.65 18.75
C ARG A 139 15.91 -10.89 17.59
N ARG A 140 15.80 -11.36 16.34
CA ARG A 140 16.39 -10.70 15.15
C ARG A 140 15.39 -10.06 14.18
N ARG A 141 14.17 -9.76 14.63
CA ARG A 141 13.26 -8.88 13.88
C ARG A 141 13.06 -7.57 14.62
N LEU A 142 14.07 -6.70 14.52
CA LEU A 142 13.82 -5.27 14.61
C LEU A 142 13.23 -4.85 13.26
N ASP A 143 11.92 -4.69 13.20
CA ASP A 143 11.24 -3.95 12.15
C ASP A 143 11.65 -2.48 12.26
N SER A 144 12.70 -2.07 11.56
CA SER A 144 12.98 -0.67 11.19
C SER A 144 14.25 -0.61 10.33
N TYR A 145 14.17 0.08 9.19
CA TYR A 145 15.16 0.90 8.47
C TYR A 145 16.68 0.90 8.82
N ILE A 146 17.26 -0.14 9.42
CA ILE A 146 18.68 -0.26 9.72
C ILE A 146 19.13 -1.66 9.26
N ILE A 147 20.05 -1.65 8.30
CA ILE A 147 20.64 -2.81 7.62
C ILE A 147 20.99 -3.94 8.62
N PRO A 148 20.40 -5.16 8.49
CA PRO A 148 20.88 -6.33 9.21
C PRO A 148 22.04 -7.01 8.46
N HIS A 149 22.99 -7.46 9.28
CA HIS A 149 24.37 -7.86 9.00
C HIS A 149 24.64 -9.06 8.03
N PRO A 150 25.81 -9.11 7.34
CA PRO A 150 26.22 -10.08 6.32
C PRO A 150 26.80 -11.39 6.87
N ARG A 151 26.53 -12.46 6.14
CA ARG A 151 27.38 -13.66 5.99
C ARG A 151 27.49 -14.07 4.51
N SER A 152 27.38 -13.11 3.59
CA SER A 152 27.57 -13.33 2.16
C SER A 152 29.05 -13.31 1.73
N VAL A 153 29.97 -12.93 2.62
CA VAL A 153 31.41 -13.16 2.36
C VAL A 153 31.67 -14.65 2.54
N GLN A 154 31.91 -15.33 1.42
CA GLN A 154 32.16 -16.75 1.24
C GLN A 154 30.93 -17.66 1.24
N LYS A 155 30.21 -17.63 0.12
CA LYS A 155 30.13 -18.81 -0.76
C LYS A 155 29.42 -18.41 -2.05
N ASP A 156 30.17 -18.59 -3.14
CA ASP A 156 29.72 -18.65 -4.54
C ASP A 156 29.77 -17.33 -5.36
N GLY A 157 30.75 -17.26 -6.28
CA GLY A 157 30.64 -16.52 -7.54
C GLY A 157 31.26 -15.11 -7.65
N SER A 158 32.54 -15.05 -8.04
CA SER A 158 33.28 -13.88 -8.59
C SER A 158 33.62 -12.71 -7.62
N THR A 159 34.91 -12.51 -7.37
CA THR A 159 35.50 -11.33 -6.70
C THR A 159 35.68 -10.11 -7.60
N GLU A 160 35.32 -10.18 -8.89
CA GLU A 160 35.42 -9.05 -9.82
C GLU A 160 34.18 -8.14 -9.73
N ARG A 161 34.43 -6.85 -9.47
CA ARG A 161 33.42 -5.79 -9.38
C ARG A 161 33.58 -4.87 -10.60
N PRO A 162 32.65 -4.88 -11.57
CA PRO A 162 32.95 -4.36 -12.91
C PRO A 162 32.76 -2.84 -13.03
N TYR A 163 33.41 -2.03 -12.20
CA TYR A 163 33.42 -0.56 -12.32
C TYR A 163 34.35 -0.09 -13.45
N THR A 164 34.02 1.03 -14.10
CA THR A 164 34.94 1.63 -15.08
C THR A 164 36.03 2.43 -14.38
N THR A 165 37.16 2.67 -15.06
CA THR A 165 38.24 3.50 -14.53
C THR A 165 37.74 4.91 -14.18
N GLU A 166 36.87 5.49 -15.00
CA GLU A 166 36.27 6.80 -14.75
C GLU A 166 35.40 6.82 -13.48
N GLN A 167 34.65 5.75 -13.23
CA GLN A 167 33.85 5.59 -12.01
C GLN A 167 34.75 5.47 -10.77
N ILE A 168 35.83 4.70 -10.86
CA ILE A 168 36.80 4.56 -9.76
C ILE A 168 37.49 5.91 -9.47
N ASP A 169 37.86 6.66 -10.50
CA ASP A 169 38.47 7.99 -10.37
C ASP A 169 37.51 9.00 -9.73
N ALA A 170 36.21 8.96 -10.11
CA ALA A 170 35.18 9.81 -9.53
C ALA A 170 34.94 9.51 -8.04
N MET A 171 34.84 8.23 -7.65
CA MET A 171 34.74 7.83 -6.24
C MET A 171 35.98 8.26 -5.45
N THR A 172 37.16 8.02 -6.00
CA THR A 172 38.44 8.39 -5.38
C THR A 172 38.51 9.89 -5.13
N SER A 173 38.06 10.69 -6.11
CA SER A 173 38.02 12.16 -6.00
C SER A 173 37.09 12.63 -4.87
N VAL A 174 35.90 12.04 -4.73
CA VAL A 174 34.97 12.38 -3.65
C VAL A 174 35.52 11.99 -2.27
N LEU A 175 36.11 10.81 -2.13
CA LEU A 175 36.73 10.37 -0.88
C LEU A 175 37.90 11.28 -0.47
N GLN A 176 38.77 11.65 -1.42
CA GLN A 176 39.87 12.58 -1.17
C GLN A 176 39.38 13.99 -0.82
N ALA A 177 38.28 14.45 -1.45
CA ALA A 177 37.66 15.73 -1.12
C ALA A 177 37.09 15.72 0.31
N LEU A 178 36.38 14.67 0.70
CA LEU A 178 35.86 14.49 2.07
C LEU A 178 36.99 14.40 3.10
N ALA A 179 38.05 13.65 2.79
CA ALA A 179 39.25 13.60 3.65
C ALA A 179 39.85 15.00 3.82
N SER A 180 39.99 15.76 2.74
CA SER A 180 40.54 17.11 2.74
C SER A 180 39.66 18.12 3.47
N GLU A 181 38.34 17.91 3.48
CA GLU A 181 37.37 18.76 4.20
C GLU A 181 37.43 18.53 5.72
N PHE A 182 37.71 17.29 6.17
CA PHE A 182 37.63 16.90 7.59
C PHE A 182 38.97 16.44 8.21
N GLN A 183 40.06 17.16 7.95
CA GLN A 183 41.47 16.83 8.28
C GLN A 183 41.81 16.49 9.74
N HIS A 184 40.93 16.80 10.70
CA HIS A 184 41.17 16.59 12.13
C HIS A 184 40.23 15.57 12.77
N SER A 185 39.61 14.71 11.96
CA SER A 185 38.65 13.70 12.42
C SER A 185 39.12 12.29 12.05
N HIS A 186 38.67 11.29 12.78
CA HIS A 186 38.87 9.87 12.43
C HIS A 186 38.30 9.51 11.05
N LEU A 187 37.39 10.34 10.53
CA LEU A 187 36.87 10.24 9.16
C LEU A 187 37.95 10.52 8.11
N HIS A 188 38.92 11.41 8.38
CA HIS A 188 40.02 11.71 7.45
C HIS A 188 40.80 10.44 7.08
N ASP A 189 41.28 9.73 8.10
CA ASP A 189 42.07 8.51 7.92
C ASP A 189 41.22 7.41 7.28
N LEU A 190 39.94 7.31 7.62
CA LEU A 190 39.03 6.35 7.01
C LEU A 190 38.81 6.60 5.51
N MET A 191 38.54 7.86 5.12
CA MET A 191 38.34 8.22 3.71
C MET A 191 39.61 8.03 2.88
N LEU A 192 40.79 8.34 3.44
CA LEU A 192 42.07 8.06 2.79
C LEU A 192 42.29 6.56 2.59
N ARG A 193 42.05 5.74 3.62
CA ARG A 193 42.15 4.26 3.52
C ARG A 193 41.26 3.71 2.39
N TYR A 194 40.01 4.16 2.29
CA TYR A 194 39.12 3.73 1.19
C TYR A 194 39.60 4.21 -0.18
N SER A 195 40.13 5.44 -0.28
CA SER A 195 40.66 5.95 -1.54
C SER A 195 41.88 5.15 -2.03
N GLU A 196 42.77 4.73 -1.11
CA GLU A 196 43.93 3.89 -1.44
C GLU A 196 43.53 2.49 -1.91
N GLN A 197 42.45 1.93 -1.35
CA GLN A 197 41.91 0.65 -1.78
C GLN A 197 41.40 0.72 -3.23
N LEU A 198 40.64 1.76 -3.58
CA LEU A 198 40.16 2.00 -4.93
C LEU A 198 41.30 2.17 -5.96
N ILE A 199 42.36 2.90 -5.60
CA ILE A 199 43.53 3.09 -6.47
C ILE A 199 44.25 1.75 -6.75
N LYS A 200 44.37 0.88 -5.74
CA LYS A 200 44.95 -0.46 -5.91
C LYS A 200 44.11 -1.33 -6.85
N GLU A 201 42.80 -1.22 -6.77
CA GLU A 201 41.89 -1.96 -7.66
C GLU A 201 41.92 -1.42 -9.10
N SER A 202 41.96 -0.10 -9.30
CA SER A 202 42.13 0.53 -10.63
C SER A 202 43.38 0.01 -11.36
N SER A 203 44.48 -0.18 -10.61
CA SER A 203 45.76 -0.65 -11.13
C SER A 203 45.76 -2.13 -11.58
N SER A 204 44.70 -2.89 -11.26
CA SER A 204 44.56 -4.32 -11.56
C SER A 204 43.66 -4.64 -12.77
N ILE A 205 43.07 -3.62 -13.41
CA ILE A 205 42.13 -3.77 -14.53
C ILE A 205 42.88 -3.86 -15.88
N ASP A 206 42.77 -5.00 -16.58
CA ASP A 206 43.39 -5.24 -17.89
C ASP A 206 42.61 -4.51 -19.03
N PRO A 207 43.24 -3.62 -19.81
CA PRO A 207 42.58 -2.87 -20.89
C PRO A 207 42.03 -3.74 -22.03
N SER A 208 42.43 -5.01 -22.14
CA SER A 208 41.97 -5.93 -23.19
C SER A 208 40.55 -6.51 -22.96
N ASN A 209 39.98 -6.40 -21.76
CA ASN A 209 38.64 -6.90 -21.44
C ASN A 209 37.49 -5.93 -21.83
N GLN A 210 37.82 -4.71 -22.29
CA GLN A 210 36.82 -3.71 -22.72
C GLN A 210 36.02 -4.13 -23.97
N THR A 211 36.52 -5.07 -24.78
CA THR A 211 35.91 -5.40 -26.07
C THR A 211 34.77 -6.43 -25.98
N LYS A 212 34.68 -7.22 -24.89
CA LYS A 212 33.65 -8.26 -24.75
C LYS A 212 32.32 -7.78 -24.16
N GLN A 213 32.30 -6.62 -23.49
CA GLN A 213 31.07 -6.03 -22.93
C GLN A 213 30.28 -5.16 -23.94
N ARG A 214 30.77 -4.98 -25.18
CA ARG A 214 30.15 -4.13 -26.22
C ARG A 214 29.24 -4.85 -27.23
N GLN A 215 29.00 -6.17 -27.12
CA GLN A 215 28.14 -6.90 -28.07
C GLN A 215 26.76 -7.22 -27.51
N ILE A 216 25.88 -6.23 -27.54
CA ILE A 216 24.42 -6.37 -27.70
C ILE A 216 24.09 -5.76 -29.08
N PRO A 217 23.20 -6.36 -29.91
CA PRO A 217 23.18 -6.11 -31.35
C PRO A 217 22.93 -4.63 -31.71
N GLN A 218 23.88 -4.07 -32.45
CA GLN A 218 23.76 -2.81 -33.17
C GLN A 218 22.75 -2.95 -34.33
N GLN A 219 21.46 -2.80 -34.05
CA GLN A 219 20.46 -2.44 -35.04
C GLN A 219 19.41 -1.51 -34.44
N LEU A 220 19.78 -0.24 -34.25
CA LEU A 220 18.98 0.96 -34.57
C LEU A 220 19.78 2.20 -34.14
N VAL A 221 20.59 2.74 -35.04
CA VAL A 221 21.09 4.12 -34.91
C VAL A 221 20.19 4.99 -35.77
N SER A 222 19.16 5.57 -35.15
CA SER A 222 18.64 6.92 -35.39
C SER A 222 17.28 7.07 -34.71
N LYS A 223 17.26 7.60 -33.49
CA LYS A 223 16.16 8.38 -32.91
C LYS A 223 16.72 8.91 -31.59
N THR A 224 16.78 10.24 -31.46
CA THR A 224 16.99 10.91 -30.17
C THR A 224 16.04 10.31 -29.14
N ALA A 225 16.47 10.19 -27.88
CA ALA A 225 15.61 9.65 -26.83
C ALA A 225 14.26 10.40 -26.79
N PRO A 226 13.13 9.72 -26.54
CA PRO A 226 11.83 10.38 -26.39
C PRO A 226 11.92 11.54 -25.40
N GLY A 227 11.29 12.68 -25.71
CA GLY A 227 11.28 13.86 -24.83
C GLY A 227 12.62 14.60 -24.80
N THR A 228 13.33 14.70 -25.92
CA THR A 228 14.57 15.48 -26.04
C THR A 228 14.36 16.67 -26.97
N THR A 229 14.72 17.88 -26.52
CA THR A 229 14.73 19.11 -27.32
C THR A 229 15.83 19.09 -28.37
N THR A 230 15.80 20.06 -29.29
CA THR A 230 16.78 20.11 -30.39
C THR A 230 18.21 20.44 -29.91
N ASP A 231 18.32 21.10 -28.75
CA ASP A 231 19.58 21.37 -28.05
C ASP A 231 20.02 20.24 -27.09
N GLY A 232 19.28 19.12 -27.05
CA GLY A 232 19.66 17.92 -26.30
C GLY A 232 19.16 17.84 -24.86
N ARG A 233 18.35 18.80 -24.39
CA ARG A 233 17.74 18.76 -23.05
C ARG A 233 16.56 17.81 -23.00
N THR A 234 16.48 17.05 -21.93
CA THR A 234 15.47 16.00 -21.70
C THR A 234 14.31 16.54 -20.86
N PHE A 235 13.08 16.14 -21.18
CA PHE A 235 11.91 16.52 -20.40
C PHE A 235 10.86 15.42 -20.36
N HIS A 236 10.03 15.46 -19.33
CA HIS A 236 8.87 14.59 -19.18
C HIS A 236 7.62 15.39 -18.82
N ILE A 237 6.46 15.01 -19.36
CA ILE A 237 5.18 15.68 -19.09
C ILE A 237 4.26 14.77 -18.30
N PHE A 238 3.84 15.22 -17.12
CA PHE A 238 2.76 14.60 -16.36
C PHE A 238 1.42 15.31 -16.63
N HIS A 239 0.44 14.56 -17.13
CA HIS A 239 -0.96 15.01 -17.09
C HIS A 239 -1.56 14.63 -15.73
N ALA A 240 -1.82 15.64 -14.92
CA ALA A 240 -2.45 15.51 -13.62
C ALA A 240 -3.87 16.08 -13.63
N SER A 241 -4.73 15.53 -12.77
CA SER A 241 -6.09 15.99 -12.60
C SER A 241 -6.55 15.68 -11.17
N PRO A 242 -7.55 16.41 -10.63
CA PRO A 242 -8.19 16.00 -9.40
C PRO A 242 -8.70 14.56 -9.52
N PRO A 243 -8.82 13.83 -8.39
CA PRO A 243 -9.43 12.50 -8.38
C PRO A 243 -10.79 12.53 -9.09
N ASN A 244 -11.00 11.64 -10.06
CA ASN A 244 -12.24 11.50 -10.85
C ASN A 244 -12.59 12.66 -11.82
N ALA A 245 -11.64 13.51 -12.18
CA ALA A 245 -11.81 14.59 -13.18
C ALA A 245 -10.77 14.51 -14.30
N VAL A 246 -10.44 13.30 -14.75
CA VAL A 246 -9.44 13.07 -15.80
C VAL A 246 -9.99 13.57 -17.14
N SER A 247 -9.39 14.63 -17.68
CA SER A 247 -9.77 15.16 -18.99
C SER A 247 -9.15 14.33 -20.12
N HIS A 248 -9.94 13.42 -20.69
CA HIS A 248 -9.53 12.63 -21.87
C HIS A 248 -9.13 13.50 -23.07
N VAL A 249 -9.71 14.70 -23.19
CA VAL A 249 -9.37 15.66 -24.25
C VAL A 249 -7.95 16.16 -24.04
N VAL A 250 -7.59 16.58 -22.82
CA VAL A 250 -6.23 17.03 -22.49
C VAL A 250 -5.22 15.89 -22.62
N THR A 251 -5.54 14.69 -22.13
CA THR A 251 -4.67 13.51 -22.28
C THR A 251 -4.39 13.23 -23.76
N HIS A 252 -5.41 13.12 -24.61
CA HIS A 252 -5.23 12.76 -26.01
C HIS A 252 -4.66 13.89 -26.87
N TRP A 253 -4.89 15.14 -26.49
CA TRP A 253 -4.18 16.29 -27.05
C TRP A 253 -2.67 16.17 -26.78
N LEU A 254 -2.24 16.02 -25.52
CA LEU A 254 -0.82 15.88 -25.17
C LEU A 254 -0.16 14.66 -25.85
N MET A 255 -0.83 13.51 -25.82
CA MET A 255 -0.34 12.32 -26.52
C MET A 255 -0.15 12.57 -28.02
N GLY A 256 -1.06 13.30 -28.67
CA GLY A 256 -0.93 13.61 -30.09
C GLY A 256 0.12 14.68 -30.41
N LEU A 257 0.53 15.49 -29.43
CA LEU A 257 1.61 16.46 -29.61
C LEU A 257 3.00 15.82 -29.46
N PHE A 258 3.16 14.84 -28.58
CA PHE A 258 4.47 14.39 -28.08
C PHE A 258 4.77 12.89 -28.27
N GLU A 259 3.77 12.07 -28.57
CA GLU A 259 3.92 10.63 -28.75
C GLU A 259 3.64 10.24 -30.21
N GLU A 260 4.03 9.03 -30.61
CA GLU A 260 3.68 8.50 -31.93
C GLU A 260 2.15 8.40 -32.09
N ALA A 261 1.64 8.58 -33.32
CA ALA A 261 0.21 8.80 -33.59
C ALA A 261 -0.72 7.72 -33.00
N ASP A 262 -0.26 6.47 -32.89
CA ASP A 262 -0.96 5.30 -32.36
C ASP A 262 -0.50 4.84 -30.97
N ALA A 263 0.46 5.52 -30.33
CA ALA A 263 0.99 5.14 -29.02
C ALA A 263 -0.12 5.07 -27.96
N ASP A 264 -0.13 4.05 -27.11
CA ASP A 264 -1.13 3.93 -26.05
C ASP A 264 -0.87 4.90 -24.90
N VAL A 265 -1.92 5.25 -24.15
CA VAL A 265 -1.78 6.18 -23.00
C VAL A 265 -0.92 5.53 -21.93
N SER A 266 0.16 6.23 -21.55
CA SER A 266 1.02 5.82 -20.44
C SER A 266 0.40 6.27 -19.12
N GLU A 267 0.26 5.34 -18.17
CA GLU A 267 -0.39 5.58 -16.88
C GLU A 267 0.56 5.30 -15.72
N LEU A 268 0.79 6.31 -14.88
CA LEU A 268 1.54 6.16 -13.65
C LEU A 268 0.63 5.60 -12.55
N VAL A 269 1.03 4.48 -11.98
CA VAL A 269 0.37 3.87 -10.82
C VAL A 269 1.16 4.19 -9.55
N SER A 270 0.59 5.08 -8.72
CA SER A 270 1.24 5.64 -7.52
C SER A 270 1.53 4.66 -6.39
N SER A 271 0.91 3.47 -6.35
CA SER A 271 1.16 2.43 -5.32
C SER A 271 1.09 1.02 -5.93
N PRO A 272 2.02 0.10 -5.60
CA PRO A 272 3.07 0.22 -4.57
C PRO A 272 4.42 0.78 -5.06
N GLY A 273 4.52 1.35 -6.28
CA GLY A 273 5.85 1.56 -6.88
C GLY A 273 6.07 2.65 -7.92
N LEU A 274 5.13 3.59 -8.14
CA LEU A 274 5.26 4.64 -9.18
C LEU A 274 5.65 4.06 -10.55
N THR A 275 5.02 2.95 -10.91
CA THR A 275 5.31 2.23 -12.15
C THR A 275 4.47 2.82 -13.28
N VAL A 276 5.09 3.05 -14.44
CA VAL A 276 4.38 3.47 -15.65
C VAL A 276 3.93 2.25 -16.41
N TYR A 277 2.65 2.20 -16.75
CA TYR A 277 2.04 1.15 -17.55
C TYR A 277 1.59 1.69 -18.89
N GLN A 278 1.81 0.91 -19.94
CA GLN A 278 1.23 1.12 -21.25
C GLN A 278 0.68 -0.23 -21.71
N ASN A 279 -0.60 -0.30 -22.09
CA ASN A 279 -1.30 -1.57 -22.38
C ASN A 279 -1.18 -2.63 -21.27
N ASN A 280 -1.29 -2.23 -20.00
CA ASN A 280 -1.11 -3.09 -18.83
C ASN A 280 0.27 -3.77 -18.72
N GLN A 281 1.26 -3.34 -19.50
CA GLN A 281 2.66 -3.77 -19.38
C GLN A 281 3.48 -2.65 -18.74
N PRO A 282 4.40 -2.98 -17.80
CA PRO A 282 5.29 -1.99 -17.23
C PRO A 282 6.26 -1.51 -18.31
N VAL A 283 6.36 -0.19 -18.49
CA VAL A 283 7.26 0.46 -19.44
C VAL A 283 8.22 1.40 -18.70
N ASN A 284 9.36 1.68 -19.31
CA ASN A 284 10.29 2.67 -18.77
C ASN A 284 9.67 4.07 -18.97
N ILE A 285 9.73 4.92 -17.95
CA ILE A 285 9.25 6.30 -18.08
C ILE A 285 10.03 7.08 -19.15
N ALA A 286 11.33 6.79 -19.33
CA ALA A 286 12.15 7.42 -20.38
C ALA A 286 11.83 6.93 -21.80
N SER A 287 10.99 5.90 -21.96
CA SER A 287 10.49 5.50 -23.28
C SER A 287 9.17 6.19 -23.66
N THR A 288 8.66 7.07 -22.80
CA THR A 288 7.43 7.86 -23.02
C THR A 288 7.73 9.33 -22.75
N VAL A 289 6.98 10.23 -23.36
CA VAL A 289 7.09 11.69 -23.14
C VAL A 289 5.95 12.19 -22.28
N VAL A 290 4.77 11.57 -22.39
CA VAL A 290 3.57 11.97 -21.67
C VAL A 290 3.10 10.80 -20.80
N THR A 291 2.94 11.06 -19.51
CA THR A 291 2.38 10.10 -18.56
C THR A 291 1.22 10.70 -17.79
N ARG A 292 0.10 10.00 -17.78
CA ARG A 292 -1.08 10.36 -16.98
C ARG A 292 -0.91 9.85 -15.57
N THR A 293 -1.14 10.69 -14.56
CA THR A 293 -1.12 10.27 -13.15
C THR A 293 -2.45 9.63 -12.74
N ASN A 294 -2.43 8.58 -11.92
CA ASN A 294 -3.63 8.09 -11.23
C ASN A 294 -3.94 8.97 -9.98
N GLU A 295 -5.11 8.79 -9.36
CA GLU A 295 -5.71 9.64 -8.29
C GLU A 295 -4.72 10.35 -7.33
N GLY A 296 -4.87 11.68 -7.18
CA GLY A 296 -4.46 12.43 -5.96
C GLY A 296 -2.96 12.53 -5.67
N VAL A 297 -2.10 12.55 -6.69
CA VAL A 297 -0.65 12.62 -6.47
C VAL A 297 -0.18 14.04 -6.15
N ASP A 298 0.69 14.14 -5.13
CA ASP A 298 1.44 15.36 -4.83
C ASP A 298 2.45 15.65 -5.95
N LEU A 299 2.21 16.73 -6.71
CA LEU A 299 3.10 17.14 -7.81
C LEU A 299 4.52 17.45 -7.32
N LEU A 300 4.68 17.93 -6.09
CA LEU A 300 5.99 18.19 -5.50
C LEU A 300 6.74 16.88 -5.26
N LEU A 301 6.03 15.82 -4.85
CA LEU A 301 6.60 14.49 -4.70
C LEU A 301 7.03 13.92 -6.05
N LEU A 302 6.18 14.02 -7.09
CA LEU A 302 6.53 13.58 -8.44
C LEU A 302 7.74 14.35 -8.98
N TYR A 303 7.76 15.67 -8.79
CA TYR A 303 8.89 16.49 -9.20
C TYR A 303 10.17 16.03 -8.53
N LYS A 304 10.20 15.87 -7.21
CA LYS A 304 11.38 15.40 -6.47
C LYS A 304 11.88 14.04 -6.93
N ILE A 305 10.97 13.15 -7.32
CA ILE A 305 11.30 11.77 -7.72
C ILE A 305 11.84 11.72 -9.16
N PHE A 306 11.19 12.42 -10.09
CA PHE A 306 11.49 12.28 -11.52
C PHE A 306 12.44 13.36 -12.04
N LYS A 307 12.50 14.53 -11.40
CA LYS A 307 13.40 15.62 -11.82
C LYS A 307 14.89 15.22 -11.90
N PRO A 308 15.44 14.33 -11.06
CA PRO A 308 16.82 13.88 -11.22
C PRO A 308 17.09 13.10 -12.52
N GLY A 309 16.05 12.57 -13.19
CA GLY A 309 16.16 11.81 -14.43
C GLY A 309 15.94 12.61 -15.73
N PHE A 310 15.56 13.89 -15.62
CA PHE A 310 15.24 14.76 -16.76
C PHE A 310 15.74 16.20 -16.51
N ASP A 311 16.12 16.92 -17.57
CA ASP A 311 16.49 18.34 -17.45
C ASP A 311 15.30 19.20 -16.97
N GLU A 312 14.05 18.80 -17.27
CA GLU A 312 12.85 19.34 -16.62
C GLU A 312 11.68 18.34 -16.53
N VAL A 313 10.85 18.50 -15.50
CA VAL A 313 9.56 17.80 -15.39
C VAL A 313 8.43 18.84 -15.41
N LEU A 314 7.56 18.70 -16.40
CA LEU A 314 6.46 19.60 -16.68
C LEU A 314 5.13 18.98 -16.26
N PHE A 315 4.23 19.79 -15.71
CA PHE A 315 2.90 19.35 -15.30
C PHE A 315 1.82 20.07 -16.08
N VAL A 316 0.88 19.31 -16.62
CA VAL A 316 -0.36 19.85 -17.16
C VAL A 316 -1.49 19.39 -16.26
N VAL A 317 -2.15 20.33 -15.58
CA VAL A 317 -3.21 20.06 -14.61
C VAL A 317 -4.56 20.44 -15.20
N SER A 318 -5.45 19.48 -15.42
CA SER A 318 -6.82 19.75 -15.86
C SER A 318 -7.81 19.69 -14.70
N GLY A 319 -8.76 20.63 -14.62
CA GLY A 319 -9.84 20.56 -13.62
C GLY A 319 -10.94 21.61 -13.80
N ASN A 320 -12.01 21.50 -13.01
CA ASN A 320 -13.12 22.45 -13.04
C ASN A 320 -12.78 23.79 -12.36
N GLU A 321 -13.64 24.79 -12.56
CA GLU A 321 -13.45 26.15 -12.01
C GLU A 321 -13.42 26.16 -10.48
N GLU A 322 -14.16 25.25 -9.83
CA GLU A 322 -14.18 25.09 -8.38
C GLU A 322 -12.83 24.61 -7.84
N TYR A 323 -12.22 23.60 -8.46
CA TYR A 323 -10.92 23.04 -8.05
C TYR A 323 -9.76 23.99 -8.33
N LEU A 324 -9.68 24.53 -9.54
CA LEU A 324 -8.62 25.47 -9.93
C LEU A 324 -8.82 26.86 -9.31
N GLY A 325 -10.00 27.12 -8.74
CA GLY A 325 -10.34 28.34 -8.03
C GLY A 325 -9.83 28.40 -6.58
N GLN A 326 -9.40 27.28 -5.99
CA GLN A 326 -8.91 27.21 -4.61
C GLN A 326 -7.53 27.86 -4.44
N ALA A 327 -7.23 28.38 -3.24
CA ALA A 327 -5.98 29.09 -2.97
C ALA A 327 -4.73 28.25 -3.27
N ASN A 328 -4.70 27.00 -2.81
CA ASN A 328 -3.59 26.08 -3.04
C ASN A 328 -3.41 25.73 -4.53
N SER A 329 -4.52 25.56 -5.26
CA SER A 329 -4.47 25.31 -6.71
C SER A 329 -3.97 26.53 -7.48
N ARG A 330 -4.34 27.76 -7.07
CA ARG A 330 -3.83 28.99 -7.69
C ARG A 330 -2.32 29.16 -7.49
N GLU A 331 -1.83 28.84 -6.30
CA GLU A 331 -0.40 28.81 -6.00
C GLU A 331 0.32 27.76 -6.85
N MET A 332 -0.21 26.55 -6.92
CA MET A 332 0.32 25.48 -7.79
C MET A 332 0.37 25.90 -9.27
N CYS A 333 -0.68 26.53 -9.80
CA CYS A 333 -0.72 27.01 -11.19
C CYS A 333 0.23 28.19 -11.46
N SER A 334 0.80 28.79 -10.41
CA SER A 334 1.75 29.91 -10.55
C SER A 334 3.16 29.44 -10.89
N TYR A 335 3.54 28.19 -10.57
CA TYR A 335 4.85 27.64 -10.91
C TYR A 335 5.06 27.59 -12.43
N ASP A 336 6.28 27.89 -12.89
CA ASP A 336 6.62 27.99 -14.31
C ASP A 336 6.44 26.65 -15.04
N ASN A 337 6.74 25.54 -14.37
CA ASN A 337 6.60 24.19 -14.90
C ASN A 337 5.19 23.57 -14.73
N VAL A 338 4.15 24.36 -14.37
CA VAL A 338 2.78 23.87 -14.17
C VAL A 338 1.77 24.64 -15.03
N LEU A 339 1.22 24.03 -16.07
CA LEU A 339 0.12 24.57 -16.88
C LEU A 339 -1.24 24.08 -16.35
N CYS A 340 -2.14 24.98 -15.97
CA CYS A 340 -3.50 24.62 -15.56
C CYS A 340 -4.54 24.89 -16.64
N ILE A 341 -5.35 23.89 -16.99
CA ILE A 341 -6.39 23.95 -18.02
C ILE A 341 -7.76 23.78 -17.36
N ARG A 342 -8.69 24.70 -17.64
CA ARG A 342 -10.06 24.67 -17.09
C ARG A 342 -10.99 23.83 -17.98
N ASP A 343 -11.75 22.92 -17.38
CA ASP A 343 -12.66 22.04 -18.14
C ASP A 343 -13.85 22.80 -18.76
N GLY A 344 -14.24 23.96 -18.23
CA GLY A 344 -15.33 24.78 -18.77
C GLY A 344 -15.09 25.36 -20.18
N THR A 345 -13.85 25.35 -20.67
CA THR A 345 -13.49 25.69 -22.05
C THR A 345 -13.68 24.53 -23.05
N LEU A 346 -14.03 23.33 -22.56
CA LEU A 346 -13.97 22.07 -23.31
C LEU A 346 -15.32 21.35 -23.45
N SER A 347 -16.44 21.90 -22.91
CA SER A 347 -17.76 21.27 -23.04
C SER A 347 -18.83 22.20 -23.62
N HIS A 348 -19.71 21.58 -24.43
CA HIS A 348 -20.96 22.11 -25.00
C HIS A 348 -20.85 22.92 -26.30
N ASP A 349 -20.47 22.25 -27.38
CA ASP A 349 -21.43 21.85 -28.41
C ASP A 349 -20.70 21.07 -29.49
N GLY A 350 -21.34 20.06 -30.07
CA GLY A 350 -20.79 19.15 -31.09
C GLY A 350 -20.42 19.79 -32.43
N LYS A 351 -19.96 21.04 -32.44
CA LYS A 351 -19.43 21.82 -33.57
C LYS A 351 -18.26 22.76 -33.19
N ALA A 352 -17.53 22.50 -32.11
CA ALA A 352 -16.25 23.17 -31.91
C ALA A 352 -15.22 22.67 -32.94
N ASN A 353 -14.59 23.59 -33.67
CA ASN A 353 -13.55 23.30 -34.65
C ASN A 353 -12.33 22.70 -33.92
N LEU A 354 -12.17 21.38 -33.91
CA LEU A 354 -11.06 20.67 -33.23
C LEU A 354 -9.67 21.30 -33.52
N PRO A 355 -9.34 21.68 -34.77
CA PRO A 355 -8.15 22.48 -35.07
C PRO A 355 -7.99 23.75 -34.23
N GLU A 356 -9.06 24.52 -34.04
CA GLU A 356 -9.03 25.76 -33.27
C GLU A 356 -8.81 25.48 -31.77
N LEU A 357 -9.43 24.43 -31.25
CA LEU A 357 -9.23 23.99 -29.87
C LEU A 357 -7.79 23.53 -29.63
N VAL A 358 -7.26 22.66 -30.50
CA VAL A 358 -5.88 22.18 -30.42
C VAL A 358 -4.91 23.35 -30.52
N ASN A 359 -5.14 24.29 -31.44
CA ASN A 359 -4.29 25.48 -31.58
C ASN A 359 -4.29 26.33 -30.29
N ASN A 360 -5.46 26.62 -29.70
CA ASN A 360 -5.56 27.38 -28.46
C ASN A 360 -4.85 26.70 -27.28
N LEU A 361 -5.06 25.40 -27.07
CA LEU A 361 -4.38 24.65 -26.01
C LEU A 361 -2.86 24.61 -26.22
N THR A 362 -2.42 24.41 -27.47
CA THR A 362 -1.01 24.36 -27.84
C THR A 362 -0.34 25.72 -27.63
N GLU A 363 -1.04 26.81 -27.92
CA GLU A 363 -0.54 28.17 -27.65
C GLU A 363 -0.40 28.46 -26.15
N GLN A 364 -1.36 28.05 -25.32
CA GLN A 364 -1.24 28.17 -23.86
C GLN A 364 -0.05 27.37 -23.32
N LEU A 365 0.19 26.17 -23.86
CA LEU A 365 1.33 25.33 -23.47
C LEU A 365 2.65 25.96 -23.91
N ARG A 366 2.74 26.47 -25.14
CA ARG A 366 3.90 27.21 -25.66
C ARG A 366 4.25 28.38 -24.77
N GLN A 367 3.26 29.21 -24.44
CA GLN A 367 3.46 30.40 -23.61
C GLN A 367 3.92 30.03 -22.21
N LYS A 368 3.30 29.02 -21.60
CA LYS A 368 3.62 28.62 -20.22
C LYS A 368 5.02 28.01 -20.10
N PHE A 369 5.41 27.14 -21.04
CA PHE A 369 6.70 26.45 -21.00
C PHE A 369 7.79 27.11 -21.86
N ALA A 370 7.58 28.36 -22.30
CA ALA A 370 8.56 29.14 -23.06
C ALA A 370 9.90 29.29 -22.33
N PHE A 371 9.90 29.26 -20.99
CA PHE A 371 11.14 29.31 -20.20
C PHE A 371 12.06 28.11 -20.48
N PHE A 372 11.50 26.95 -20.83
CA PHE A 372 12.25 25.73 -21.13
C PHE A 372 12.49 25.58 -22.63
N PHE A 373 11.46 25.76 -23.47
CA PHE A 373 11.53 25.51 -24.93
C PHE A 373 11.93 26.72 -25.80
N GLY A 374 12.08 27.91 -25.20
CA GLY A 374 12.38 29.15 -25.93
C GLY A 374 11.18 29.72 -26.70
N THR A 375 11.35 30.93 -27.27
CA THR A 375 10.25 31.73 -27.82
C THR A 375 10.01 31.58 -29.33
N THR A 376 10.90 30.90 -30.07
CA THR A 376 10.88 31.01 -31.55
C THR A 376 11.29 29.76 -32.36
N GLY A 377 11.52 28.57 -31.76
CA GLY A 377 12.08 27.44 -32.54
C GLY A 377 11.67 26.01 -32.20
N GLU A 378 11.44 25.64 -30.94
CA GLU A 378 11.39 24.20 -30.59
C GLU A 378 9.99 23.57 -30.66
N PHE A 379 8.92 24.38 -30.61
CA PHE A 379 7.55 23.91 -30.90
C PHE A 379 7.25 23.72 -32.39
N ALA A 380 8.20 24.02 -33.29
CA ALA A 380 8.04 23.86 -34.73
C ALA A 380 7.97 22.39 -35.19
N MET A 381 8.21 21.43 -34.28
CA MET A 381 8.07 19.99 -34.53
C MET A 381 6.83 19.37 -33.87
N ILE A 382 5.94 20.17 -33.30
CA ILE A 382 4.72 19.63 -32.69
C ILE A 382 3.66 19.49 -33.76
N ASN A 383 3.27 18.25 -34.03
CA ASN A 383 2.30 17.95 -35.05
C ASN A 383 0.88 18.18 -34.49
N GLU A 384 0.42 19.44 -34.52
CA GLU A 384 -0.96 19.81 -34.21
C GLU A 384 -1.95 18.98 -35.06
N VAL A 385 -1.54 18.55 -36.25
CA VAL A 385 -2.33 17.65 -37.11
C VAL A 385 -2.51 16.28 -36.46
N ASP A 386 -1.48 15.69 -35.85
CA ASP A 386 -1.60 14.39 -35.17
C ASP A 386 -2.47 14.49 -33.92
N ALA A 387 -2.39 15.59 -33.17
CA ALA A 387 -3.31 15.85 -32.06
C ALA A 387 -4.77 15.98 -32.53
N VAL A 388 -5.02 16.70 -33.63
CA VAL A 388 -6.36 16.80 -34.25
C VAL A 388 -6.83 15.44 -34.74
N VAL A 389 -5.98 14.68 -35.45
CA VAL A 389 -6.31 13.34 -35.98
C VAL A 389 -6.61 12.38 -34.84
N ARG A 390 -5.82 12.39 -33.77
CA ARG A 390 -6.00 11.53 -32.60
C ARG A 390 -7.28 11.85 -31.84
N LEU A 391 -7.58 13.14 -31.63
CA LEU A 391 -8.85 13.57 -31.02
C LEU A 391 -10.05 13.24 -31.91
N GLN A 392 -9.95 13.49 -33.23
CA GLN A 392 -10.98 13.15 -34.20
C GLN A 392 -11.22 11.65 -34.27
N ALA A 393 -10.18 10.83 -34.21
CA ALA A 393 -10.28 9.36 -34.16
C ALA A 393 -10.95 8.90 -32.86
N LYS A 394 -10.71 9.54 -31.71
CA LYS A 394 -11.41 9.21 -30.46
C LYS A 394 -12.87 9.69 -30.44
N LEU A 395 -13.19 10.79 -31.11
CA LEU A 395 -14.56 11.27 -31.29
C LEU A 395 -15.36 10.46 -32.33
N ASN A 396 -14.69 9.95 -33.37
CA ASN A 396 -15.28 9.12 -34.41
C ASN A 396 -15.18 7.61 -34.14
N ALA A 397 -14.41 7.19 -33.13
CA ALA A 397 -14.28 5.79 -32.77
C ALA A 397 -15.66 5.26 -32.36
N PRO A 398 -16.20 4.22 -33.02
CA PRO A 398 -17.35 3.51 -32.47
C PRO A 398 -16.92 2.98 -31.10
N ARG A 399 -17.69 3.27 -30.05
CA ARG A 399 -17.46 2.74 -28.70
C ARG A 399 -17.22 1.23 -28.83
N GLY A 400 -15.99 0.80 -28.52
CA GLY A 400 -15.41 -0.45 -29.00
C GLY A 400 -16.30 -1.66 -28.77
N ALA A 401 -16.70 -2.27 -29.89
CA ALA A 401 -17.24 -3.61 -29.93
C ALA A 401 -16.13 -4.61 -29.57
N VAL A 402 -16.29 -5.30 -28.44
CA VAL A 402 -15.94 -6.72 -28.37
C VAL A 402 -16.69 -7.40 -29.52
N LYS A 403 -16.02 -8.23 -30.34
CA LYS A 403 -16.63 -8.95 -31.46
C LYS A 403 -17.94 -9.64 -31.03
N ALA A 404 -19.05 -8.95 -31.28
CA ALA A 404 -20.38 -9.53 -31.31
C ALA A 404 -20.57 -9.99 -32.75
N ASN A 405 -20.85 -11.28 -32.94
CA ASN A 405 -21.44 -11.72 -34.19
C ASN A 405 -22.73 -10.92 -34.42
N ASP A 406 -22.84 -10.31 -35.59
CA ASP A 406 -24.02 -9.58 -36.00
C ASP A 406 -25.26 -10.49 -35.91
N GLY A 407 -26.21 -10.02 -35.11
CA GLY A 407 -27.49 -10.66 -34.85
C GLY A 407 -28.39 -9.70 -34.06
N GLU A 408 -28.99 -8.78 -34.80
CA GLU A 408 -30.21 -8.02 -34.46
C GLU A 408 -30.20 -7.00 -33.31
N ILE A 409 -30.70 -5.81 -33.66
CA ILE A 409 -31.03 -4.70 -32.76
C ILE A 409 -32.15 -5.16 -31.81
N GLY A 410 -31.86 -5.15 -30.51
CA GLY A 410 -32.88 -5.05 -29.46
C GLY A 410 -32.94 -6.21 -28.48
N THR A 411 -32.07 -6.22 -27.46
CA THR A 411 -32.38 -6.63 -26.08
C THR A 411 -31.21 -6.25 -25.16
N LYS A 412 -31.48 -5.61 -24.02
CA LYS A 412 -30.50 -5.51 -22.92
C LYS A 412 -30.09 -6.94 -22.55
N ILE A 413 -28.87 -7.36 -22.83
CA ILE A 413 -28.36 -8.66 -22.38
C ILE A 413 -28.29 -8.61 -20.84
N GLN A 414 -29.29 -9.18 -20.20
CA GLN A 414 -29.34 -9.35 -18.74
C GLN A 414 -28.40 -10.49 -18.35
N ARG A 415 -27.46 -10.23 -17.44
CA ARG A 415 -26.52 -11.25 -16.92
C ARG A 415 -27.10 -11.92 -15.68
N ARG A 416 -26.99 -13.23 -15.52
CA ARG A 416 -27.48 -13.91 -14.31
C ARG A 416 -26.43 -13.81 -13.20
N LEU A 417 -26.87 -13.56 -11.97
CA LEU A 417 -26.00 -13.53 -10.80
C LEU A 417 -25.86 -14.93 -10.19
N PHE A 418 -24.62 -15.37 -10.04
CA PHE A 418 -24.21 -16.52 -9.27
C PHE A 418 -23.59 -16.06 -7.95
N TYR A 419 -23.75 -16.86 -6.89
CA TYR A 419 -23.15 -16.59 -5.59
C TYR A 419 -22.73 -17.89 -4.89
N CYS A 420 -21.74 -17.80 -4.00
CA CYS A 420 -21.39 -18.91 -3.13
C CYS A 420 -22.21 -18.93 -1.83
N GLY A 421 -22.46 -20.13 -1.33
CA GLY A 421 -23.28 -20.35 -0.15
C GLY A 421 -22.59 -20.05 1.19
N SER A 422 -23.26 -20.50 2.24
CA SER A 422 -23.01 -20.30 3.66
C SER A 422 -21.58 -20.25 4.22
N THR A 423 -21.45 -19.58 5.36
CA THR A 423 -20.34 -19.69 6.32
C THR A 423 -20.64 -20.77 7.40
N GLY A 424 -19.79 -21.81 7.57
CA GLY A 424 -19.83 -22.74 8.72
C GLY A 424 -19.76 -24.26 8.40
N PRO A 425 -19.52 -25.12 9.40
CA PRO A 425 -19.54 -26.59 9.24
C PRO A 425 -20.95 -27.10 8.86
N HIS A 426 -20.99 -28.26 8.20
CA HIS A 426 -22.09 -28.79 7.37
C HIS A 426 -23.52 -28.68 7.93
N ASP A 427 -23.73 -28.73 9.25
CA ASP A 427 -25.07 -28.92 9.83
C ASP A 427 -25.84 -27.63 10.20
N ASN A 428 -25.21 -26.45 10.17
CA ASN A 428 -25.85 -25.16 10.57
C ASN A 428 -25.50 -24.00 9.63
N ARG A 429 -25.57 -24.25 8.33
CA ARG A 429 -25.17 -23.30 7.29
C ARG A 429 -26.23 -22.18 7.07
N ARG A 430 -25.92 -20.93 7.44
CA ARG A 430 -26.65 -19.72 6.98
C ARG A 430 -25.97 -19.10 5.76
N ASP A 431 -26.70 -18.89 4.67
CA ASP A 431 -26.19 -18.25 3.45
C ASP A 431 -25.95 -16.74 3.70
N SER A 432 -24.73 -16.26 3.43
CA SER A 432 -24.47 -14.81 3.43
C SER A 432 -24.96 -14.22 2.11
N ILE A 433 -26.00 -13.39 2.16
CA ILE A 433 -26.55 -12.68 1.00
C ILE A 433 -25.85 -11.33 0.74
N TYR A 434 -24.76 -11.08 1.45
CA TYR A 434 -24.11 -9.78 1.47
C TYR A 434 -23.49 -9.37 0.13
N GLY A 435 -22.77 -10.28 -0.53
CA GLY A 435 -22.21 -10.03 -1.86
C GLY A 435 -23.29 -9.71 -2.90
N ILE A 436 -24.46 -10.32 -2.78
CA ILE A 436 -25.61 -10.06 -3.66
C ILE A 436 -26.08 -8.60 -3.55
N PHE A 437 -26.14 -8.05 -2.32
CA PHE A 437 -26.51 -6.64 -2.13
C PHE A 437 -25.49 -5.67 -2.74
N LEU A 438 -24.19 -5.96 -2.62
CA LEU A 438 -23.14 -5.15 -3.24
C LEU A 438 -23.26 -5.15 -4.76
N VAL A 439 -23.40 -6.33 -5.39
CA VAL A 439 -23.57 -6.43 -6.84
C VAL A 439 -24.82 -5.68 -7.31
N ASN A 440 -25.95 -5.85 -6.61
CA ASN A 440 -27.19 -5.17 -6.97
C ASN A 440 -27.11 -3.64 -6.90
N SER A 441 -26.18 -3.10 -6.11
CA SER A 441 -25.94 -1.66 -5.99
C SER A 441 -25.11 -1.13 -7.16
N PHE A 442 -24.06 -1.87 -7.53
CA PHE A 442 -23.13 -1.45 -8.58
C PHE A 442 -23.63 -1.77 -10.00
N PHE A 443 -24.38 -2.85 -10.18
CA PHE A 443 -24.68 -3.44 -11.49
C PHE A 443 -26.19 -3.70 -11.68
N PRO A 444 -27.00 -2.69 -12.04
CA PRO A 444 -28.43 -2.87 -12.33
C PRO A 444 -28.74 -3.83 -13.49
N GLU A 445 -27.78 -4.10 -14.38
CA GLU A 445 -27.87 -5.05 -15.50
C GLU A 445 -27.67 -6.52 -15.11
N ILE A 446 -27.17 -6.77 -13.90
CA ILE A 446 -27.02 -8.11 -13.35
C ILE A 446 -28.30 -8.47 -12.59
N VAL A 447 -28.89 -9.61 -12.96
CA VAL A 447 -30.19 -10.08 -12.49
C VAL A 447 -29.99 -11.21 -11.49
N GLY A 448 -30.38 -10.94 -10.24
CA GLY A 448 -30.44 -11.91 -9.15
C GLY A 448 -30.51 -11.24 -7.79
N GLY A 449 -31.64 -11.43 -7.11
CA GLY A 449 -31.89 -10.95 -5.75
C GLY A 449 -31.50 -11.99 -4.68
N ALA A 450 -31.52 -11.57 -3.42
CA ALA A 450 -31.35 -12.51 -2.32
C ALA A 450 -32.47 -13.57 -2.34
N PRO A 451 -32.19 -14.85 -2.06
CA PRO A 451 -33.17 -15.94 -2.17
C PRO A 451 -34.47 -15.74 -1.37
N GLU A 452 -34.38 -15.02 -0.24
CA GLU A 452 -35.53 -14.73 0.65
C GLU A 452 -36.21 -13.37 0.36
N ASN A 453 -35.66 -12.55 -0.55
CA ASN A 453 -36.15 -11.21 -0.88
C ASN A 453 -35.89 -10.89 -2.37
N THR A 454 -36.73 -11.43 -3.25
CA THR A 454 -36.56 -11.38 -4.71
C THR A 454 -37.37 -10.27 -5.37
N ALA A 455 -37.24 -9.02 -4.92
CA ALA A 455 -38.01 -7.87 -5.41
C ALA A 455 -37.93 -7.66 -6.95
N GLY A 456 -38.75 -8.39 -7.71
CA GLY A 456 -38.91 -8.28 -9.17
C GLY A 456 -37.74 -8.76 -10.04
N ARG A 457 -36.61 -9.21 -9.47
CA ARG A 457 -35.37 -9.57 -10.21
C ARG A 457 -35.04 -11.08 -10.28
N GLY A 458 -35.91 -11.95 -9.78
CA GLY A 458 -35.59 -13.38 -9.63
C GLY A 458 -34.51 -13.65 -8.56
N ALA A 459 -34.30 -14.91 -8.17
CA ALA A 459 -33.28 -15.27 -7.18
C ALA A 459 -31.89 -15.42 -7.83
N ALA A 460 -30.84 -15.00 -7.12
CA ALA A 460 -29.46 -15.33 -7.49
C ALA A 460 -29.24 -16.85 -7.44
N ILE A 461 -28.38 -17.36 -8.31
CA ILE A 461 -28.14 -18.80 -8.50
C ILE A 461 -26.99 -19.24 -7.59
N LYS A 462 -27.25 -20.21 -6.71
CA LYS A 462 -26.18 -20.79 -5.89
C LYS A 462 -25.21 -21.57 -6.77
N LEU A 463 -23.92 -21.32 -6.63
CA LEU A 463 -22.88 -22.02 -7.38
C LEU A 463 -22.66 -23.43 -6.79
N THR A 464 -22.97 -24.44 -7.60
CA THR A 464 -22.90 -25.88 -7.30
C THR A 464 -22.31 -26.61 -8.50
N GLU A 465 -21.94 -27.89 -8.35
CA GLU A 465 -21.45 -28.70 -9.48
C GLU A 465 -22.43 -28.72 -10.66
N ARG A 466 -23.73 -28.82 -10.36
CA ARG A 466 -24.78 -28.77 -11.39
C ARG A 466 -24.89 -27.40 -12.05
N THR A 467 -24.97 -26.33 -11.26
CA THR A 467 -25.20 -24.98 -11.79
C THR A 467 -23.96 -24.38 -12.46
N LEU A 468 -22.75 -24.89 -12.15
CA LEU A 468 -21.53 -24.55 -12.87
C LEU A 468 -21.58 -25.01 -14.33
N HIS A 469 -22.16 -26.20 -14.61
CA HIS A 469 -22.35 -26.66 -15.99
C HIS A 469 -23.31 -25.77 -16.80
N ASP A 470 -24.24 -25.10 -16.13
CA ASP A 470 -25.20 -24.19 -16.74
C ASP A 470 -24.65 -22.75 -16.87
N ALA A 471 -23.47 -22.46 -16.29
CA ALA A 471 -22.86 -21.12 -16.28
C ALA A 471 -22.14 -20.83 -17.60
N THR A 472 -22.19 -19.56 -18.03
CA THR A 472 -21.61 -19.07 -19.28
C THR A 472 -20.69 -17.88 -19.04
N SER A 473 -19.88 -17.50 -20.03
CA SER A 473 -19.01 -16.32 -19.95
C SER A 473 -19.76 -14.99 -19.80
N ASN A 474 -21.07 -14.97 -20.06
CA ASN A 474 -21.93 -13.81 -19.87
C ASN A 474 -22.48 -13.70 -18.44
N ASP A 475 -22.42 -14.77 -17.65
CA ASP A 475 -22.89 -14.75 -16.27
C ASP A 475 -21.88 -14.06 -15.33
N PHE A 476 -22.32 -13.74 -14.11
CA PHE A 476 -21.50 -13.02 -13.13
C PHE A 476 -21.49 -13.74 -11.80
N LEU A 477 -20.32 -13.91 -11.18
CA LEU A 477 -20.18 -14.51 -9.86
C LEU A 477 -19.79 -13.46 -8.82
N VAL A 478 -20.48 -13.46 -7.68
CA VAL A 478 -19.96 -12.81 -6.47
C VAL A 478 -19.51 -13.85 -5.46
N TYR A 479 -18.27 -13.69 -5.00
CA TYR A 479 -17.66 -14.57 -4.02
C TYR A 479 -17.18 -13.76 -2.82
N HIS A 480 -17.73 -14.01 -1.64
CA HIS A 480 -17.24 -13.42 -0.41
C HIS A 480 -16.31 -14.42 0.27
N MET A 481 -15.05 -14.08 0.53
CA MET A 481 -13.95 -15.04 0.82
C MET A 481 -14.13 -15.98 2.06
N HIS A 482 -15.23 -15.87 2.80
CA HIS A 482 -15.59 -16.74 3.94
C HIS A 482 -16.74 -17.70 3.60
N GLN A 483 -17.32 -17.55 2.40
CA GLN A 483 -18.40 -18.38 1.89
C GLN A 483 -17.85 -19.71 1.41
N HIS A 484 -18.64 -20.75 1.65
CA HIS A 484 -18.40 -22.05 1.07
C HIS A 484 -19.02 -22.13 -0.32
N CYS A 485 -18.22 -22.53 -1.28
CA CYS A 485 -18.66 -22.90 -2.62
C CYS A 485 -18.53 -24.42 -2.75
N ASP A 486 -19.54 -25.08 -3.33
CA ASP A 486 -19.49 -26.53 -3.54
C ASP A 486 -18.50 -26.91 -4.67
N VAL A 487 -18.05 -25.92 -5.44
CA VAL A 487 -17.08 -26.02 -6.54
C VAL A 487 -16.00 -24.96 -6.41
N ASP A 488 -14.86 -25.17 -7.07
CA ASP A 488 -13.83 -24.16 -7.21
C ASP A 488 -14.35 -22.97 -8.05
N VAL A 489 -14.38 -21.78 -7.43
CA VAL A 489 -14.86 -20.54 -8.06
C VAL A 489 -14.05 -20.14 -9.28
N ILE A 490 -12.78 -20.56 -9.36
CA ILE A 490 -11.94 -20.28 -10.52
C ILE A 490 -12.47 -20.95 -11.79
N GLN A 491 -13.21 -22.05 -11.66
CA GLN A 491 -13.82 -22.75 -12.80
C GLN A 491 -15.00 -21.99 -13.39
N PHE A 492 -15.51 -20.94 -12.71
CA PHE A 492 -16.62 -20.15 -13.21
C PHE A 492 -16.21 -19.34 -14.45
N PRO A 493 -16.92 -19.49 -15.59
CA PRO A 493 -16.47 -18.96 -16.88
C PRO A 493 -16.70 -17.46 -17.07
N GLY A 494 -17.55 -16.85 -16.26
CA GLY A 494 -17.92 -15.43 -16.35
C GLY A 494 -17.06 -14.50 -15.48
N LEU A 495 -17.42 -13.21 -15.46
CA LEU A 495 -16.78 -12.21 -14.59
C LEU A 495 -17.05 -12.52 -13.12
N GLN A 496 -16.05 -12.29 -12.26
CA GLN A 496 -16.12 -12.57 -10.83
C GLN A 496 -15.74 -11.35 -10.00
N LEU A 497 -16.55 -11.03 -8.99
CA LEU A 497 -16.25 -10.06 -7.95
C LEU A 497 -15.99 -10.78 -6.63
N HIS A 498 -14.75 -10.75 -6.18
CA HIS A 498 -14.29 -11.34 -4.93
C HIS A 498 -14.30 -10.25 -3.84
N VAL A 499 -15.08 -10.45 -2.79
CA VAL A 499 -15.23 -9.52 -1.66
C VAL A 499 -14.37 -10.05 -0.50
N ASN A 500 -13.23 -9.39 -0.25
CA ASN A 500 -12.28 -9.76 0.80
C ASN A 500 -12.47 -8.91 2.06
N VAL A 501 -12.87 -9.54 3.15
CA VAL A 501 -13.32 -8.82 4.37
C VAL A 501 -12.74 -9.34 5.68
N SER A 502 -11.88 -10.35 5.65
CA SER A 502 -11.60 -11.13 6.85
C SER A 502 -10.11 -11.39 7.06
N PRO A 503 -9.66 -11.26 8.32
CA PRO A 503 -8.34 -11.65 8.75
C PRO A 503 -8.28 -13.11 9.20
N ARG A 504 -9.14 -14.01 8.72
CA ARG A 504 -9.06 -15.42 9.14
C ARG A 504 -7.75 -16.03 8.65
N VAL A 505 -6.75 -15.92 9.52
CA VAL A 505 -5.73 -16.90 9.75
C VAL A 505 -6.47 -18.19 10.11
N ALA A 506 -6.73 -19.08 9.15
CA ALA A 506 -6.85 -20.48 9.55
C ALA A 506 -5.45 -20.94 9.92
N LEU A 507 -5.07 -20.66 11.17
CA LEU A 507 -3.93 -21.30 11.81
C LEU A 507 -4.26 -22.80 11.81
N HIS A 508 -3.48 -23.54 11.01
CA HIS A 508 -3.37 -25.01 10.92
C HIS A 508 -4.36 -25.75 10.02
N LEU A 509 -3.96 -25.90 8.74
CA LEU A 509 -4.10 -27.18 8.04
C LEU A 509 -2.90 -28.09 8.41
N ARG A 510 -3.23 -29.36 8.68
CA ARG A 510 -2.37 -30.55 8.91
C ARG A 510 -2.10 -30.93 10.37
N ARG A 511 -3.06 -31.64 10.96
CA ARG A 511 -2.69 -32.90 11.62
C ARG A 511 -2.09 -33.82 10.55
N ARG A 512 -0.77 -34.00 10.54
CA ARG A 512 -0.17 -35.25 10.07
C ARG A 512 -0.74 -36.35 10.96
N ILE A 513 -1.76 -37.05 10.49
CA ILE A 513 -2.02 -38.40 10.98
C ILE A 513 -0.79 -39.22 10.55
N PRO A 514 -0.12 -39.95 11.46
CA PRO A 514 0.95 -40.84 11.05
C PRO A 514 0.34 -41.88 10.11
N PHE A 515 0.83 -41.92 8.87
CA PHE A 515 0.49 -43.00 7.95
C PHE A 515 0.97 -44.32 8.56
N THR A 516 0.03 -45.12 9.07
CA THR A 516 0.18 -46.56 9.11
C THR A 516 -0.47 -47.13 7.87
N ASN A 517 0.26 -48.05 7.24
CA ASN A 517 0.02 -48.66 5.93
C ASN A 517 -1.44 -49.03 5.57
N SER A 518 -1.63 -49.07 4.25
CA SER A 518 -2.64 -49.83 3.50
C SER A 518 -4.08 -49.29 3.46
N SER A 519 -4.34 -48.41 2.48
CA SER A 519 -5.48 -48.53 1.54
C SER A 519 -5.56 -47.29 0.64
N CYS A 520 -4.98 -47.40 -0.56
CA CYS A 520 -5.32 -46.52 -1.67
C CYS A 520 -6.74 -46.83 -2.14
N LEU A 521 -7.42 -45.78 -2.66
CA LEU A 521 -8.71 -45.79 -3.39
C LEU A 521 -9.96 -45.77 -2.49
N SER A 522 -10.36 -44.56 -2.09
CA SER A 522 -11.73 -44.02 -2.11
C SER A 522 -12.04 -43.08 -0.95
N PHE A 523 -11.53 -41.84 -0.98
CA PHE A 523 -12.22 -40.76 -0.26
C PHE A 523 -12.29 -39.50 -1.13
N ARG A 524 -13.54 -39.04 -1.28
CA ARG A 524 -14.04 -38.03 -2.21
C ARG A 524 -13.35 -36.68 -2.02
N LYS A 525 -13.12 -36.00 -3.15
CA LYS A 525 -12.88 -34.56 -3.26
C LYS A 525 -13.88 -33.78 -2.39
N GLN A 526 -13.47 -33.39 -1.19
CA GLN A 526 -14.14 -32.31 -0.46
C GLN A 526 -13.64 -31.02 -1.09
N ALA A 527 -14.57 -30.19 -1.59
CA ALA A 527 -14.27 -28.88 -2.13
C ALA A 527 -13.33 -28.14 -1.17
N GLU A 528 -12.08 -27.98 -1.62
CA GLU A 528 -11.04 -27.29 -0.88
C GLU A 528 -11.53 -25.88 -0.63
N TYR A 529 -11.55 -25.50 0.64
CA TYR A 529 -11.87 -24.15 1.07
C TYR A 529 -10.92 -23.19 0.32
N TYR A 530 -11.45 -22.33 -0.55
CA TYR A 530 -10.77 -21.10 -0.98
C TYR A 530 -10.71 -20.07 0.18
N ASP A 531 -10.58 -20.55 1.41
CA ASP A 531 -10.08 -19.76 2.52
C ASP A 531 -8.57 -19.76 2.29
N LEU A 532 -7.99 -18.65 1.84
CA LEU A 532 -6.56 -18.50 1.56
C LEU A 532 -5.73 -18.46 2.85
N HIS A 533 -6.07 -19.33 3.79
CA HIS A 533 -5.36 -19.54 5.02
C HIS A 533 -3.87 -19.85 4.76
N PRO A 534 -3.00 -19.58 5.74
CA PRO A 534 -1.55 -19.79 5.63
C PRO A 534 -1.10 -21.20 5.22
N GLY A 535 -1.98 -22.20 5.26
CA GLY A 535 -1.70 -23.58 4.83
C GLY A 535 -2.22 -23.95 3.43
N HIS A 536 -2.72 -23.01 2.62
CA HIS A 536 -3.15 -23.26 1.25
C HIS A 536 -1.93 -23.46 0.33
N GLU A 537 -1.97 -24.40 -0.61
CA GLU A 537 -0.81 -24.76 -1.46
C GLU A 537 -0.30 -23.59 -2.32
N LEU A 538 -1.15 -22.58 -2.55
CA LEU A 538 -0.81 -21.33 -3.24
C LEU A 538 -0.39 -20.16 -2.31
N ASN A 539 -0.56 -20.30 -0.99
CA ASN A 539 -0.08 -19.34 0.02
C ASN A 539 1.32 -19.75 0.50
N VAL A 540 2.27 -19.71 -0.43
CA VAL A 540 3.63 -20.27 -0.29
C VAL A 540 4.47 -19.57 0.79
N ASP A 541 4.05 -18.37 1.22
CA ASP A 541 4.80 -17.50 2.15
C ASP A 541 4.09 -17.29 3.50
N GLY A 542 2.93 -17.92 3.73
CA GLY A 542 2.14 -17.74 4.95
C GLY A 542 1.64 -16.30 5.19
N ARG A 543 1.55 -15.48 4.15
CA ARG A 543 1.11 -14.07 4.24
C ARG A 543 -0.40 -14.00 4.49
N TYR A 544 -0.83 -12.93 5.15
CA TYR A 544 -2.26 -12.63 5.31
C TYR A 544 -2.95 -12.50 3.95
N THR A 545 -4.20 -12.93 3.87
CA THR A 545 -5.02 -12.94 2.64
C THR A 545 -5.30 -11.55 2.05
N PHE A 546 -4.95 -10.48 2.76
CA PHE A 546 -5.19 -9.09 2.35
C PHE A 546 -4.37 -8.62 1.15
N ASP A 547 -3.33 -9.36 0.76
CA ASP A 547 -2.51 -9.02 -0.42
C ASP A 547 -2.71 -10.00 -1.59
N TYR A 548 -3.62 -10.96 -1.46
CA TYR A 548 -3.86 -11.96 -2.50
C TYR A 548 -4.78 -11.42 -3.59
N ILE A 549 -4.27 -11.35 -4.82
CA ILE A 549 -5.05 -11.10 -6.04
C ILE A 549 -5.01 -12.39 -6.89
N PRO A 550 -6.14 -13.07 -7.14
CA PRO A 550 -6.19 -14.27 -7.97
C PRO A 550 -5.55 -14.04 -9.34
N GLN A 551 -4.84 -15.01 -9.92
CA GLN A 551 -4.11 -14.81 -11.20
C GLN A 551 -5.02 -14.78 -12.45
N HIS A 552 -6.33 -15.01 -12.29
CA HIS A 552 -7.27 -15.09 -13.41
C HIS A 552 -7.80 -13.71 -13.84
N GLU A 553 -7.78 -13.42 -15.14
CA GLU A 553 -8.15 -12.13 -15.72
C GLU A 553 -9.61 -11.73 -15.49
N ASN A 554 -10.51 -12.71 -15.33
CA ASN A 554 -11.93 -12.48 -15.05
C ASN A 554 -12.25 -12.22 -13.57
N VAL A 555 -11.23 -12.14 -12.69
CA VAL A 555 -11.42 -11.96 -11.25
C VAL A 555 -10.97 -10.58 -10.79
N PHE A 556 -11.91 -9.88 -10.14
CA PHE A 556 -11.73 -8.56 -9.55
C PHE A 556 -11.96 -8.62 -8.05
N VAL A 557 -11.17 -7.88 -7.28
CA VAL A 557 -11.20 -7.93 -5.82
C VAL A 557 -11.64 -6.60 -5.22
N LEU A 558 -12.53 -6.65 -4.23
CA LEU A 558 -13.00 -5.51 -3.43
C LEU A 558 -12.70 -5.80 -1.95
N GLY A 559 -11.87 -4.98 -1.30
CA GLY A 559 -11.48 -5.24 0.10
C GLY A 559 -10.37 -4.34 0.63
N ALA A 560 -9.64 -4.82 1.64
CA ALA A 560 -8.53 -4.08 2.25
C ALA A 560 -7.27 -3.92 1.36
N HIS A 561 -7.27 -4.55 0.17
CA HIS A 561 -6.19 -4.46 -0.82
C HIS A 561 -5.89 -3.02 -1.23
N GLU A 562 -4.67 -2.75 -1.67
CA GLU A 562 -4.38 -1.51 -2.39
C GLU A 562 -5.12 -1.46 -3.74
N ASP A 563 -5.44 -0.23 -4.18
CA ASP A 563 -5.98 0.01 -5.51
C ASP A 563 -4.96 -0.45 -6.57
N GLY A 564 -5.36 -1.38 -7.43
CA GLY A 564 -4.51 -1.97 -8.47
C GLY A 564 -5.32 -2.39 -9.70
N PRO A 565 -4.73 -2.93 -10.77
CA PRO A 565 -5.45 -3.18 -12.03
C PRO A 565 -6.70 -4.05 -11.91
N ARG A 566 -6.73 -4.96 -10.92
CA ARG A 566 -7.86 -5.87 -10.65
C ARG A 566 -8.33 -5.83 -9.19
N SER A 567 -7.97 -4.78 -8.46
CA SER A 567 -8.39 -4.57 -7.07
C SER A 567 -8.91 -3.14 -6.86
N ILE A 568 -9.89 -3.00 -5.98
CA ILE A 568 -10.35 -1.72 -5.46
C ILE A 568 -10.26 -1.77 -3.93
N GLN A 569 -9.55 -0.79 -3.37
CA GLN A 569 -9.48 -0.57 -1.95
C GLN A 569 -10.83 -0.05 -1.44
N LEU A 570 -11.50 -0.88 -0.66
CA LEU A 570 -12.73 -0.54 0.02
C LEU A 570 -12.77 -1.29 1.36
N PRO A 571 -12.49 -0.62 2.48
CA PRO A 571 -12.56 -1.27 3.79
C PRO A 571 -13.93 -1.87 4.12
N TYR A 572 -13.92 -2.97 4.86
CA TYR A 572 -15.14 -3.69 5.26
C TYR A 572 -16.14 -2.79 6.00
N ALA A 573 -15.63 -1.85 6.79
CA ALA A 573 -16.44 -0.84 7.47
C ALA A 573 -17.45 -0.17 6.53
N LEU A 574 -17.01 0.25 5.34
CA LEU A 574 -17.80 1.01 4.38
C LEU A 574 -18.84 0.14 3.69
N MET A 575 -18.43 -1.06 3.29
CA MET A 575 -19.36 -2.03 2.75
C MET A 575 -20.43 -2.36 3.80
N ARG A 576 -20.08 -2.45 5.09
CA ARG A 576 -21.02 -2.77 6.17
C ARG A 576 -21.96 -1.61 6.47
N TRP A 577 -21.43 -0.38 6.45
CA TRP A 577 -22.23 0.84 6.51
C TRP A 577 -23.28 0.86 5.41
N TRP A 578 -22.91 0.53 4.18
CA TRP A 578 -23.85 0.48 3.05
C TRP A 578 -24.97 -0.55 3.28
N SER A 579 -24.63 -1.72 3.83
CA SER A 579 -25.61 -2.72 4.23
C SER A 579 -26.67 -2.18 5.18
N TRP A 580 -26.28 -1.32 6.12
CA TRP A 580 -27.19 -0.71 7.09
C TRP A 580 -27.99 0.44 6.49
N ALA A 581 -27.36 1.28 5.66
CA ALA A 581 -28.04 2.37 4.95
C ALA A 581 -29.17 1.85 4.05
N LYS A 582 -28.94 0.72 3.35
CA LYS A 582 -29.98 0.04 2.57
C LYS A 582 -30.94 -0.77 3.43
N GLY A 583 -30.47 -1.43 4.49
CA GLY A 583 -31.32 -2.22 5.40
C GLY A 583 -32.16 -3.31 4.70
N GLY A 584 -31.73 -3.81 3.54
CA GLY A 584 -32.50 -4.73 2.71
C GLY A 584 -33.70 -4.11 1.95
N ARG A 585 -33.81 -2.78 1.91
CA ARG A 585 -34.84 -2.00 1.20
C ARG A 585 -34.39 -1.63 -0.22
N SER A 586 -35.36 -1.23 -1.06
CA SER A 586 -35.09 -0.72 -2.41
C SER A 586 -34.42 0.65 -2.40
N GLU A 587 -34.86 1.53 -1.49
CA GLU A 587 -34.38 2.89 -1.31
C GLU A 587 -33.46 2.99 -0.10
N VAL A 588 -32.59 4.00 -0.09
CA VAL A 588 -31.68 4.25 1.03
C VAL A 588 -32.42 4.97 2.15
N ASP A 589 -32.12 4.63 3.39
CA ASP A 589 -32.64 5.35 4.55
C ASP A 589 -31.94 6.71 4.69
N ALA A 590 -32.58 7.76 4.18
CA ALA A 590 -32.05 9.14 4.22
C ALA A 590 -31.71 9.58 5.65
N THR A 591 -32.53 9.18 6.65
CA THR A 591 -32.28 9.54 8.05
C THR A 591 -31.06 8.82 8.62
N PHE A 592 -30.72 7.65 8.11
CA PHE A 592 -29.49 6.94 8.46
C PHE A 592 -28.26 7.64 7.86
N ILE A 593 -28.34 8.06 6.59
CA ILE A 593 -27.29 8.83 5.92
C ILE A 593 -27.02 10.15 6.65
N GLU A 594 -28.06 10.91 6.96
CA GLU A 594 -27.97 12.20 7.63
C GLU A 594 -27.24 12.10 8.97
N LYS A 595 -27.53 11.08 9.78
CA LYS A 595 -26.83 10.84 11.06
C LYS A 595 -25.32 10.67 10.92
N PHE A 596 -24.84 10.30 9.74
CA PHE A 596 -23.43 10.03 9.49
C PHE A 596 -22.73 11.17 8.76
N PHE A 597 -23.39 11.81 7.79
CA PHE A 597 -22.80 12.88 6.98
C PHE A 597 -23.11 14.28 7.50
N ASP A 598 -24.27 14.50 8.09
CA ASP A 598 -24.64 15.79 8.66
C ASP A 598 -24.23 15.89 10.13
N ARG A 599 -23.39 16.89 10.40
CA ARG A 599 -22.93 17.23 11.76
C ARG A 599 -24.09 17.54 12.71
N SER A 600 -25.14 18.18 12.22
CA SER A 600 -26.29 18.60 13.05
C SER A 600 -27.15 17.41 13.49
N SER A 601 -27.17 16.38 12.65
CA SER A 601 -27.94 15.14 12.86
C SER A 601 -27.16 14.03 13.57
N LYS A 602 -25.88 14.29 13.92
CA LYS A 602 -24.99 13.30 14.57
C LYS A 602 -25.59 12.82 15.91
N PRO A 603 -25.75 11.50 16.10
CA PRO A 603 -26.27 10.93 17.35
C PRO A 603 -25.45 11.35 18.58
N LYS A 604 -26.12 11.44 19.73
CA LYS A 604 -25.49 11.78 21.02
C LYS A 604 -25.77 10.71 22.07
N ASN A 605 -24.72 10.31 22.77
CA ASN A 605 -24.81 9.43 23.93
C ASN A 605 -25.46 10.12 25.14
N THR A 606 -25.93 9.31 26.10
CA THR A 606 -26.54 9.79 27.35
C THR A 606 -25.50 10.16 28.41
N LYS A 607 -24.22 9.85 28.16
CA LYS A 607 -23.09 10.08 29.09
C LYS A 607 -23.29 9.41 30.46
N LYS A 608 -24.11 8.36 30.56
CA LYS A 608 -24.41 7.68 31.82
C LYS A 608 -23.16 7.05 32.43
N ASN A 609 -22.35 6.41 31.59
CA ASN A 609 -21.18 5.64 31.99
C ASN A 609 -19.92 6.13 31.25
N PHE A 610 -18.74 5.86 31.84
CA PHE A 610 -17.45 6.23 31.26
C PHE A 610 -17.15 5.47 29.96
N LEU A 611 -16.88 4.17 30.06
CA LEU A 611 -16.38 3.39 28.94
C LEU A 611 -16.97 1.99 28.90
N LEU A 612 -17.25 1.50 27.69
CA LEU A 612 -17.63 0.12 27.42
C LEU A 612 -16.52 -0.62 26.68
N TYR A 613 -16.14 -1.79 27.18
CA TYR A 613 -15.32 -2.78 26.48
C TYR A 613 -16.16 -4.03 26.21
N ALA A 614 -16.57 -4.22 24.94
CA ALA A 614 -17.48 -5.29 24.55
C ALA A 614 -16.82 -6.30 23.60
N ASN A 615 -16.14 -7.32 24.14
CA ASN A 615 -15.43 -8.33 23.36
C ASN A 615 -15.55 -9.74 23.96
N SER A 616 -15.41 -10.76 23.12
CA SER A 616 -15.35 -12.18 23.54
C SER A 616 -14.18 -12.96 22.96
N HIS A 617 -13.50 -12.40 21.94
CA HIS A 617 -12.30 -12.97 21.34
C HIS A 617 -11.08 -12.36 22.01
N PHE A 618 -10.20 -13.22 22.55
CA PHE A 618 -8.99 -12.76 23.21
C PHE A 618 -8.01 -12.13 22.21
N VAL A 619 -7.55 -10.94 22.53
CA VAL A 619 -6.48 -10.23 21.83
C VAL A 619 -5.72 -9.46 22.90
N GLU A 620 -4.46 -9.80 23.08
CA GLU A 620 -3.66 -9.34 24.23
C GLU A 620 -3.66 -7.81 24.38
N TYR A 621 -3.41 -7.07 23.29
CA TYR A 621 -3.38 -5.61 23.34
C TYR A 621 -4.74 -4.98 23.65
N ARG A 622 -5.86 -5.68 23.39
CA ARG A 622 -7.20 -5.21 23.79
C ARG A 622 -7.42 -5.35 25.29
N GLU A 623 -6.99 -6.48 25.86
CA GLU A 623 -7.06 -6.69 27.32
C GLU A 623 -6.17 -5.68 28.06
N ARG A 624 -4.93 -5.46 27.57
CA ARG A 624 -4.01 -4.45 28.11
C ARG A 624 -4.61 -3.04 28.03
N ALA A 625 -5.20 -2.66 26.91
CA ALA A 625 -5.84 -1.36 26.75
C ALA A 625 -7.02 -1.18 27.71
N ALA A 626 -7.91 -2.17 27.82
CA ALA A 626 -9.04 -2.15 28.75
C ALA A 626 -8.57 -2.04 30.21
N ASN A 627 -7.54 -2.80 30.59
CA ASN A 627 -6.92 -2.73 31.91
C ASN A 627 -6.36 -1.33 32.20
N ALA A 628 -5.56 -0.77 31.29
CA ALA A 628 -5.00 0.56 31.44
C ALA A 628 -6.09 1.65 31.55
N LEU A 629 -7.16 1.56 30.76
CA LEU A 629 -8.28 2.51 30.79
C LEU A 629 -9.08 2.41 32.09
N SER A 630 -9.13 1.24 32.73
CA SER A 630 -9.77 1.06 34.03
C SER A 630 -9.09 1.82 35.18
N SER A 631 -7.86 2.30 34.98
CA SER A 631 -7.17 3.16 35.95
C SER A 631 -7.68 4.60 35.96
N ILE A 632 -8.36 5.04 34.89
CA ILE A 632 -8.88 6.42 34.76
C ILE A 632 -10.22 6.56 35.49
N ALA A 633 -11.16 5.66 35.20
CA ALA A 633 -12.48 5.60 35.81
C ALA A 633 -13.10 4.20 35.62
N PRO A 634 -14.15 3.83 36.37
CA PRO A 634 -14.77 2.51 36.25
C PRO A 634 -15.24 2.22 34.82
N ILE A 635 -14.79 1.11 34.25
CA ILE A 635 -15.18 0.62 32.93
C ILE A 635 -16.24 -0.46 33.07
N HIS A 636 -17.16 -0.53 32.09
CA HIS A 636 -18.05 -1.66 31.95
C HIS A 636 -17.50 -2.65 30.93
N VAL A 637 -17.57 -3.93 31.27
CA VAL A 637 -17.19 -5.03 30.37
C VAL A 637 -18.40 -5.86 29.99
N LEU A 638 -18.49 -6.24 28.72
CA LEU A 638 -19.58 -7.04 28.15
C LEU A 638 -19.04 -8.14 27.23
N GLY A 639 -19.44 -9.38 27.44
CA GLY A 639 -18.88 -10.56 26.77
C GLY A 639 -17.91 -11.32 27.67
N LYS A 640 -17.06 -12.17 27.07
CA LYS A 640 -16.11 -13.01 27.83
C LYS A 640 -14.86 -12.26 28.31
N CYS A 641 -14.55 -11.13 27.68
CA CYS A 641 -13.34 -10.36 27.93
C CYS A 641 -13.54 -9.32 29.03
N GLN A 642 -12.60 -9.24 29.96
CA GLN A 642 -12.71 -8.39 31.15
C GLN A 642 -11.53 -7.42 31.35
N GLY A 643 -10.59 -7.35 30.41
CA GLY A 643 -9.37 -6.55 30.56
C GLY A 643 -8.37 -7.21 31.50
N ASN A 644 -8.18 -8.53 31.39
CA ASN A 644 -7.22 -9.31 32.17
C ASN A 644 -5.98 -9.63 31.31
N PRO A 645 -4.87 -8.88 31.45
CA PRO A 645 -3.67 -9.10 30.64
C PRO A 645 -2.82 -10.28 31.12
N ASP A 646 -2.99 -10.72 32.38
CA ASP A 646 -2.08 -11.69 33.04
C ASP A 646 -2.44 -13.16 32.73
N LEU A 647 -3.63 -13.41 32.20
CA LEU A 647 -4.11 -14.76 31.84
C LEU A 647 -4.10 -14.94 30.32
N ILE A 648 -2.93 -15.23 29.76
CA ILE A 648 -2.79 -15.66 28.36
C ILE A 648 -3.46 -17.04 28.22
N PRO A 649 -4.52 -17.19 27.41
CA PRO A 649 -5.19 -18.47 27.23
C PRO A 649 -4.20 -19.50 26.68
N ASN A 650 -4.19 -20.72 27.23
CA ASN A 650 -3.35 -21.79 26.71
C ASN A 650 -3.68 -22.02 25.22
N MET A 651 -2.73 -21.67 24.35
CA MET A 651 -2.93 -21.66 22.89
C MET A 651 -3.07 -23.06 22.29
N GLU A 652 -2.76 -24.12 23.05
CA GLU A 652 -2.74 -25.51 22.56
C GLU A 652 -4.14 -26.14 22.38
N ARG A 653 -5.23 -25.53 22.89
CA ARG A 653 -6.51 -26.27 23.11
C ARG A 653 -7.77 -25.76 22.41
N TYR A 654 -7.77 -24.60 21.75
CA TYR A 654 -9.02 -24.01 21.21
C TYR A 654 -8.85 -23.41 19.80
N TRP A 655 -9.88 -23.56 18.95
CA TRP A 655 -9.98 -22.95 17.60
C TRP A 655 -9.96 -21.41 17.59
N SER A 656 -10.13 -20.75 18.74
CA SER A 656 -9.97 -19.32 18.93
C SER A 656 -9.68 -19.04 20.40
N PRO A 657 -8.61 -18.31 20.77
CA PRO A 657 -8.30 -18.03 22.17
C PRO A 657 -9.47 -17.27 22.79
N GLN A 658 -10.03 -17.84 23.86
CA GLN A 658 -11.13 -17.24 24.59
C GLN A 658 -10.56 -16.42 25.74
N CYS A 659 -11.14 -15.24 25.99
CA CYS A 659 -10.77 -14.48 27.17
C CYS A 659 -11.05 -15.30 28.44
N GLN A 660 -10.12 -15.22 29.39
CA GLN A 660 -10.31 -15.76 30.73
C GLN A 660 -10.76 -14.63 31.66
N PRO A 661 -11.97 -14.71 32.24
CA PRO A 661 -12.42 -13.79 33.27
C PRO A 661 -11.45 -13.72 34.45
N TYR A 662 -11.49 -12.63 35.20
CA TYR A 662 -10.85 -12.60 36.51
C TYR A 662 -11.51 -13.65 37.43
N VAL A 663 -10.70 -14.26 38.32
CA VAL A 663 -11.26 -14.92 39.50
C VAL A 663 -12.02 -13.86 40.32
N GLU A 664 -13.18 -14.19 40.87
CA GLU A 664 -14.14 -13.23 41.42
C GLU A 664 -13.50 -12.24 42.41
N ASP A 665 -12.61 -12.74 43.29
CA ASP A 665 -11.89 -11.94 44.29
C ASP A 665 -10.66 -11.18 43.76
N GLN A 666 -10.23 -11.45 42.53
CA GLN A 666 -9.05 -10.85 41.90
C GLN A 666 -9.40 -9.76 40.89
N ARG A 667 -10.69 -9.58 40.58
CA ARG A 667 -11.13 -8.55 39.63
C ARG A 667 -10.95 -7.16 40.24
N PRO A 668 -10.29 -6.22 39.55
CA PRO A 668 -10.24 -4.83 40.00
C PRO A 668 -11.65 -4.25 40.15
N SER A 669 -11.91 -3.51 41.22
CA SER A 669 -13.22 -2.87 41.46
C SER A 669 -13.60 -1.85 40.38
N SER A 670 -12.62 -1.32 39.65
CA SER A 670 -12.80 -0.45 38.48
C SER A 670 -13.26 -1.19 37.22
N VAL A 671 -13.24 -2.53 37.22
CA VAL A 671 -13.75 -3.36 36.11
C VAL A 671 -15.11 -3.91 36.53
N VAL A 672 -16.18 -3.33 35.98
CA VAL A 672 -17.55 -3.70 36.34
C VAL A 672 -18.18 -4.56 35.24
N VAL A 673 -18.46 -5.83 35.56
CA VAL A 673 -19.19 -6.73 34.66
C VAL A 673 -20.64 -6.27 34.57
N ARG A 674 -21.14 -6.06 33.35
CA ARG A 674 -22.52 -5.65 33.15
C ARG A 674 -23.45 -6.86 33.12
N ASP A 675 -24.38 -6.91 34.07
CA ASP A 675 -25.45 -7.91 34.11
C ASP A 675 -26.55 -7.56 33.10
N GLY A 676 -26.83 -8.47 32.17
CA GLY A 676 -27.87 -8.30 31.17
C GLY A 676 -27.47 -7.37 30.02
N GLY A 677 -27.55 -7.91 28.80
CA GLY A 677 -27.17 -7.22 27.57
C GLY A 677 -26.58 -8.22 26.58
N ASN A 678 -27.05 -8.19 25.35
CA ASN A 678 -26.44 -8.97 24.29
C ASN A 678 -25.26 -8.16 23.72
N ALA A 679 -24.07 -8.74 23.62
CA ALA A 679 -22.93 -8.07 22.95
C ALA A 679 -23.22 -7.71 21.48
N PHE A 680 -24.24 -8.34 20.88
CA PHE A 680 -24.77 -8.00 19.55
C PHE A 680 -25.75 -6.82 19.55
N ASP A 681 -26.29 -6.40 20.70
CA ASP A 681 -27.14 -5.22 20.81
C ASP A 681 -26.29 -3.97 21.01
N LYS A 682 -26.00 -3.29 19.90
CA LYS A 682 -25.17 -2.08 19.87
C LYS A 682 -25.90 -0.83 20.36
N SER A 683 -27.21 -0.89 20.61
CA SER A 683 -27.95 0.25 21.18
C SER A 683 -27.41 0.65 22.56
N ILE A 684 -26.83 -0.30 23.29
CA ILE A 684 -26.21 -0.11 24.59
C ILE A 684 -25.03 0.86 24.57
N PHE A 685 -24.35 1.01 23.44
CA PHE A 685 -23.21 1.91 23.29
C PHE A 685 -23.61 3.35 23.64
N ARG A 686 -24.85 3.75 23.33
CA ARG A 686 -25.39 5.09 23.61
C ARG A 686 -25.35 5.46 25.10
N GLU A 687 -25.24 4.50 26.02
CA GLU A 687 -25.11 4.80 27.45
C GLU A 687 -23.71 5.31 27.86
N TYR A 688 -22.73 5.24 26.96
CA TYR A 688 -21.32 5.44 27.30
C TYR A 688 -20.74 6.68 26.62
N ARG A 689 -19.79 7.32 27.29
CA ARG A 689 -19.01 8.39 26.68
C ARG A 689 -18.05 7.85 25.63
N PHE A 690 -17.36 6.78 25.99
CA PHE A 690 -16.38 6.11 25.15
C PHE A 690 -16.72 4.63 24.93
N VAL A 691 -16.32 4.08 23.78
CA VAL A 691 -16.35 2.65 23.52
C VAL A 691 -15.00 2.22 22.96
N LEU A 692 -14.43 1.17 23.54
CA LEU A 692 -13.15 0.61 23.09
C LEU A 692 -13.37 -0.30 21.87
N LEU A 693 -12.98 0.20 20.70
CA LEU A 693 -13.29 -0.33 19.37
C LEU A 693 -12.00 -0.65 18.60
N MET A 694 -11.18 -1.53 19.17
CA MET A 694 -9.91 -1.96 18.56
C MET A 694 -10.13 -3.13 17.60
N GLU A 695 -9.39 -3.16 16.50
CA GLU A 695 -9.33 -4.32 15.61
C GLU A 695 -8.63 -5.51 16.28
N ASN A 696 -8.85 -6.71 15.75
CA ASN A 696 -8.29 -7.95 16.32
C ASN A 696 -6.91 -8.28 15.76
N ILE A 697 -6.54 -7.61 14.66
CA ILE A 697 -5.19 -7.56 14.12
C ILE A 697 -4.91 -6.14 13.63
N TYR A 698 -3.63 -5.79 13.50
CA TYR A 698 -3.20 -4.64 12.71
C TYR A 698 -2.85 -5.12 11.29
N SER A 699 -3.48 -4.53 10.28
CA SER A 699 -3.14 -4.74 8.86
C SER A 699 -3.55 -3.50 8.07
N ALA A 700 -2.77 -3.12 7.05
CA ALA A 700 -3.14 -2.05 6.14
C ALA A 700 -4.51 -2.34 5.50
N GLY A 701 -5.33 -1.31 5.30
CA GLY A 701 -6.70 -1.42 4.78
C GLY A 701 -7.72 -2.13 5.69
N TYR A 702 -7.29 -2.78 6.78
CA TYR A 702 -8.18 -3.52 7.66
C TYR A 702 -8.90 -2.59 8.65
N ILE A 703 -10.05 -2.08 8.21
CA ILE A 703 -10.97 -1.26 9.01
C ILE A 703 -12.34 -1.91 8.92
N THR A 704 -12.91 -2.23 10.09
CA THR A 704 -14.19 -2.94 10.19
C THR A 704 -15.30 -2.03 10.67
N GLU A 705 -16.51 -2.57 10.76
CA GLU A 705 -17.71 -1.88 11.20
C GLU A 705 -17.63 -1.28 12.61
N LYS A 706 -16.70 -1.75 13.45
CA LYS A 706 -16.58 -1.35 14.86
C LYS A 706 -16.56 0.16 15.06
N ILE A 707 -15.72 0.88 14.31
CA ILE A 707 -15.62 2.35 14.45
C ILE A 707 -16.93 3.05 14.05
N ILE A 708 -17.61 2.53 13.04
CA ILE A 708 -18.89 3.06 12.55
C ILE A 708 -20.00 2.83 13.59
N GLU A 709 -20.02 1.68 14.26
CA GLU A 709 -20.95 1.42 15.37
C GLU A 709 -20.80 2.46 16.49
N GLY A 710 -19.56 2.82 16.84
CA GLY A 710 -19.27 3.85 17.84
C GLY A 710 -19.84 5.21 17.47
N PHE A 711 -19.65 5.63 16.21
CA PHE A 711 -20.21 6.88 15.69
C PHE A 711 -21.74 6.87 15.64
N LEU A 712 -22.35 5.79 15.13
CA LEU A 712 -23.81 5.67 15.02
C LEU A 712 -24.51 5.59 16.39
N ALA A 713 -23.83 5.05 17.40
CA ALA A 713 -24.29 5.09 18.79
C ALA A 713 -24.17 6.48 19.43
N GLY A 714 -23.45 7.40 18.78
CA GLY A 714 -23.21 8.75 19.27
C GLY A 714 -22.17 8.81 20.37
N THR A 715 -21.25 7.84 20.44
CA THR A 715 -20.12 7.79 21.39
C THR A 715 -18.85 8.36 20.76
N ILE A 716 -17.80 8.60 21.55
CA ILE A 716 -16.45 8.85 21.02
C ILE A 716 -15.73 7.49 20.91
N PRO A 717 -15.42 7.00 19.70
CA PRO A 717 -14.68 5.76 19.54
C PRO A 717 -13.25 5.89 20.11
N ILE A 718 -12.79 4.87 20.83
CA ILE A 718 -11.36 4.64 21.09
C ILE A 718 -10.92 3.52 20.14
N TYR A 719 -10.25 3.90 19.05
CA TYR A 719 -9.96 2.99 17.94
C TYR A 719 -8.48 2.64 17.87
N TYR A 720 -8.18 1.39 17.51
CA TYR A 720 -6.85 0.94 17.11
C TYR A 720 -6.99 -0.03 15.95
N GLY A 721 -6.13 0.07 14.94
CA GLY A 721 -6.19 -0.72 13.72
C GLY A 721 -5.39 -0.04 12.61
N SER A 722 -5.79 -0.21 11.36
CA SER A 722 -5.13 0.42 10.20
C SER A 722 -5.05 1.95 10.35
N THR A 723 -3.88 2.53 10.07
CA THR A 723 -3.70 4.00 10.03
C THR A 723 -4.41 4.67 8.85
N GLN A 724 -4.81 3.90 7.83
CA GLN A 724 -5.64 4.43 6.73
C GLN A 724 -7.01 4.93 7.20
N VAL A 725 -7.41 4.60 8.44
CA VAL A 725 -8.61 5.16 9.10
C VAL A 725 -8.63 6.68 9.09
N PHE A 726 -7.46 7.34 9.13
CA PHE A 726 -7.34 8.79 9.12
C PHE A 726 -7.73 9.43 7.79
N GLY A 727 -7.69 8.69 6.68
CA GLY A 727 -8.16 9.13 5.37
C GLY A 727 -9.67 8.94 5.16
N ILE A 728 -10.38 8.36 6.14
CA ILE A 728 -11.82 8.09 6.09
C ILE A 728 -12.54 8.87 7.18
N PHE A 729 -12.04 8.81 8.41
CA PHE A 729 -12.65 9.42 9.57
C PHE A 729 -11.78 10.53 10.13
N ASN A 730 -12.42 11.62 10.54
CA ASN A 730 -11.76 12.79 11.11
C ASN A 730 -11.01 12.41 12.39
N PRO A 731 -9.67 12.59 12.47
CA PRO A 731 -8.89 12.27 13.66
C PRO A 731 -9.30 13.08 14.90
N ASN A 732 -10.05 14.18 14.73
CA ASN A 732 -10.59 14.95 15.84
C ASN A 732 -11.93 14.40 16.37
N ALA A 733 -12.54 13.40 15.72
CA ALA A 733 -13.85 12.84 16.10
C ALA A 733 -13.76 11.54 16.91
N PHE A 734 -12.56 10.97 17.03
CA PHE A 734 -12.28 9.74 17.78
C PHE A 734 -10.90 9.83 18.44
N VAL A 735 -10.60 8.92 19.35
CA VAL A 735 -9.26 8.78 19.94
C VAL A 735 -8.56 7.58 19.29
N PHE A 736 -7.41 7.80 18.65
CA PHE A 736 -6.56 6.70 18.21
C PHE A 736 -5.73 6.20 19.38
N TYR A 737 -5.82 4.90 19.70
CA TYR A 737 -5.10 4.25 20.77
C TYR A 737 -3.85 3.56 20.22
N ASP A 738 -2.69 4.20 20.33
CA ASP A 738 -1.43 3.60 19.90
C ASP A 738 -0.97 2.56 20.93
N ILE A 739 -0.96 1.27 20.58
CA ILE A 739 -0.55 0.21 21.49
C ILE A 739 0.95 0.24 21.82
N GLN A 740 1.77 0.86 20.97
CA GLN A 740 3.22 1.00 21.19
C GLN A 740 3.51 2.19 22.11
N ASN A 741 2.66 3.22 22.08
CA ASN A 741 2.75 4.40 22.94
C ASN A 741 1.39 4.79 23.53
N PRO A 742 0.83 3.98 24.45
CA PRO A 742 -0.53 4.16 24.96
C PRO A 742 -0.69 5.42 25.83
N GLN A 743 0.40 5.93 26.38
CA GLN A 743 0.39 7.03 27.35
C GLN A 743 -0.31 8.28 26.81
N LYS A 744 -0.02 8.66 25.56
CA LYS A 744 -0.64 9.82 24.90
C LYS A 744 -2.16 9.68 24.80
N SER A 745 -2.64 8.49 24.45
CA SER A 745 -4.08 8.21 24.33
C SER A 745 -4.76 8.16 25.70
N LEU A 746 -4.09 7.61 26.72
CA LEU A 746 -4.57 7.59 28.10
C LEU A 746 -4.70 9.01 28.67
N GLU A 747 -3.69 9.86 28.46
CA GLU A 747 -3.71 11.28 28.85
C GLU A 747 -4.84 12.04 28.16
N GLN A 748 -5.01 11.83 26.85
CA GLN A 748 -6.10 12.44 26.10
C GLN A 748 -7.47 12.02 26.63
N ILE A 749 -7.68 10.74 26.93
CA ILE A 749 -8.96 10.23 27.46
C ILE A 749 -9.21 10.76 28.87
N SER A 750 -8.18 10.76 29.73
CA SER A 750 -8.26 11.34 31.08
C SER A 750 -8.61 12.84 31.04
N TYR A 751 -7.99 13.58 30.11
CA TYR A 751 -8.29 14.98 29.86
C TYR A 751 -9.74 15.18 29.42
N LEU A 752 -10.23 14.42 28.43
CA LEU A 752 -11.61 14.53 27.95
C LEU A 752 -12.62 14.17 29.04
N GLU A 753 -12.36 13.12 29.83
CA GLU A 753 -13.22 12.71 30.93
C GLU A 753 -13.33 13.79 32.02
N SER A 754 -12.22 14.49 32.30
CA SER A 754 -12.18 15.56 33.29
C SER A 754 -12.68 16.92 32.74
N ASN A 755 -12.84 17.06 31.42
CA ASN A 755 -13.19 18.33 30.75
C ASN A 755 -14.42 18.16 29.85
N PRO A 756 -15.65 18.30 30.41
CA PRO A 756 -16.89 18.11 29.66
C PRO A 756 -17.01 18.97 28.40
N LYS A 757 -16.46 20.20 28.40
CA LYS A 757 -16.48 21.08 27.22
C LYS A 757 -15.63 20.54 26.07
N GLU A 758 -14.46 19.99 26.36
CA GLU A 758 -13.58 19.43 25.34
C GLU A 758 -14.09 18.07 24.85
N TYR A 759 -14.69 17.28 25.75
CA TYR A 759 -15.46 16.10 25.37
C TYR A 759 -16.59 16.46 24.39
N GLU A 760 -17.41 17.49 24.69
CA GLU A 760 -18.44 17.97 23.77
C GLU A 760 -17.84 18.44 22.44
N ARG A 761 -16.70 19.12 22.48
CA ARG A 761 -16.03 19.62 21.27
C ARG A 761 -15.66 18.47 20.34
N MET A 762 -15.06 17.40 20.86
CA MET A 762 -14.73 16.18 20.12
C MET A 762 -15.99 15.44 19.65
N LEU A 763 -16.97 15.26 20.53
CA LEU A 763 -18.24 14.61 20.20
C LEU A 763 -18.98 15.31 19.06
N ASN A 764 -18.83 16.63 18.94
CA ASN A 764 -19.43 17.47 17.91
C ASN A 764 -18.58 17.64 16.63
N GLN A 765 -17.42 16.99 16.51
CA GLN A 765 -16.65 17.00 15.26
C GLN A 765 -17.38 16.22 14.15
N PRO A 766 -17.25 16.65 12.88
CA PRO A 766 -17.66 15.87 11.73
C PRO A 766 -17.04 14.47 11.76
N ILE A 767 -17.78 13.45 11.34
CA ILE A 767 -17.29 12.06 11.35
C ILE A 767 -16.25 11.83 10.26
N LEU A 768 -16.49 12.36 9.06
CA LEU A 768 -15.64 12.16 7.87
C LEU A 768 -14.45 13.11 7.87
N ALA A 769 -13.29 12.64 7.38
CA ALA A 769 -12.08 13.45 7.29
C ALA A 769 -12.21 14.60 6.30
N ASP A 770 -12.71 14.32 5.08
CA ASP A 770 -12.72 15.26 3.94
C ASP A 770 -14.11 15.43 3.32
N GLY A 771 -15.17 15.29 4.14
CA GLY A 771 -16.56 15.56 3.75
C GLY A 771 -16.96 14.86 2.44
N ASP A 772 -17.31 15.66 1.42
CA ASP A 772 -17.78 15.18 0.12
C ASP A 772 -16.76 14.31 -0.61
N TRP A 773 -15.46 14.59 -0.50
CA TRP A 773 -14.44 13.75 -1.12
C TRP A 773 -14.45 12.34 -0.53
N THR A 774 -14.52 12.24 0.80
CA THR A 774 -14.65 10.96 1.49
C THR A 774 -15.93 10.25 1.06
N ILE A 775 -17.07 10.97 0.96
CA ILE A 775 -18.35 10.40 0.50
C ILE A 775 -18.22 9.82 -0.91
N GLN A 776 -17.65 10.60 -1.84
CA GLN A 776 -17.45 10.19 -3.23
C GLN A 776 -16.52 8.99 -3.35
N LYS A 777 -15.42 8.95 -2.60
CA LYS A 777 -14.45 7.85 -2.70
C LYS A 777 -14.96 6.55 -2.06
N TYR A 778 -15.65 6.64 -0.93
CA TYR A 778 -15.87 5.50 -0.04
C TYR A 778 -17.34 5.13 0.20
N PHE A 779 -18.28 6.05 0.00
CA PHE A 779 -19.68 5.87 0.41
C PHE A 779 -20.70 5.94 -0.75
N SER A 780 -20.26 6.26 -1.97
CA SER A 780 -21.13 6.47 -3.15
C SER A 780 -21.47 5.17 -3.91
N PHE A 781 -22.10 4.23 -3.21
CA PHE A 781 -22.51 2.93 -3.75
C PHE A 781 -23.66 3.02 -4.78
N GLU A 782 -24.35 4.16 -4.84
CA GLU A 782 -25.37 4.49 -5.84
C GLU A 782 -25.35 5.97 -6.20
N ASP A 783 -26.03 6.35 -7.27
CA ASP A 783 -25.91 7.69 -7.87
C ASP A 783 -26.44 8.81 -6.97
N SER A 784 -27.38 8.49 -6.06
CA SER A 784 -27.97 9.44 -5.10
C SER A 784 -27.00 9.85 -3.98
N VAL A 785 -25.92 9.07 -3.76
CA VAL A 785 -24.92 9.33 -2.72
C VAL A 785 -23.61 9.67 -3.40
N GLY A 786 -23.07 10.87 -3.16
CA GLY A 786 -21.77 11.28 -3.72
C GLY A 786 -21.65 11.07 -5.23
N ASN A 787 -22.75 11.29 -5.99
CA ASN A 787 -22.83 11.15 -7.45
C ASN A 787 -22.44 9.76 -8.00
N GLY A 788 -22.49 8.72 -7.16
CA GLY A 788 -22.17 7.34 -7.53
C GLY A 788 -20.71 7.14 -7.94
N ILE A 789 -19.76 7.98 -7.51
CA ILE A 789 -18.36 7.93 -7.97
C ILE A 789 -17.69 6.57 -7.72
N LEU A 790 -17.83 5.98 -6.53
CA LEU A 790 -17.37 4.63 -6.20
C LEU A 790 -18.04 3.59 -7.09
N LYS A 791 -19.36 3.69 -7.28
CA LYS A 791 -20.09 2.81 -8.21
C LYS A 791 -19.52 2.90 -9.63
N LYS A 792 -19.27 4.10 -10.14
CA LYS A 792 -18.66 4.31 -11.46
C LYS A 792 -17.26 3.72 -11.55
N ARG A 793 -16.42 3.98 -10.55
CA ARG A 793 -15.06 3.41 -10.44
C ARG A 793 -15.07 1.88 -10.45
N VAL A 794 -15.99 1.26 -9.71
CA VAL A 794 -16.18 -0.20 -9.70
C VAL A 794 -16.65 -0.71 -11.07
N ARG A 795 -17.61 -0.02 -11.71
CA ARG A 795 -18.13 -0.38 -13.03
C ARG A 795 -17.08 -0.29 -14.13
N GLU A 796 -16.37 0.83 -14.21
CA GLU A 796 -15.24 1.06 -15.12
C GLU A 796 -14.19 -0.04 -14.98
N LYS A 797 -13.82 -0.38 -13.73
CA LYS A 797 -12.81 -1.40 -13.46
C LYS A 797 -13.21 -2.78 -13.99
N LEU A 798 -14.48 -3.12 -13.93
CA LEU A 798 -15.03 -4.38 -14.45
C LEU A 798 -15.47 -4.29 -15.93
N GLY A 799 -15.22 -3.18 -16.62
CA GLY A 799 -15.54 -3.00 -18.04
C GLY A 799 -17.03 -2.76 -18.34
N PHE A 800 -17.81 -2.28 -17.38
CA PHE A 800 -19.21 -1.90 -17.56
C PHE A 800 -19.36 -0.44 -17.99
N VAL A 801 -20.42 -0.13 -18.74
CA VAL A 801 -20.71 1.24 -19.20
C VAL A 801 -21.08 2.12 -18.00
N VAL A 802 -20.39 3.26 -17.85
CA VAL A 802 -20.62 4.24 -16.77
C VAL A 802 -21.55 5.37 -17.20
#